data_AF-A0A429MUJ9-F1
#
_entry.id   AF-A0A429MUJ9-F1
#
_cell.length_a   1.000
_cell.length_b   1.000
_cell.length_c   1.000
_cell.angle_alpha   90.00
_cell.angle_beta   90.00
_cell.angle_gamma   90.00
#
_symmetry.space_group_name_H-M   'P 1'
#
loop_
_entity.id
_entity.type
_entity.pdbx_description
1 polymer ?
#
loop_
_entity_poly.entity_id
_entity_poly.type
_entity_poly.pdbx_seq_one_letter_code
_entity_poly.pdbx_strand_id
1 'polypeptide(L)'
;MSQNSVVAPLNTFSPKDLTAKKAEVDKWFREYTNGVVTVDRLETICRSVPVLGSAFAIGDIIIDIISMINKGGLDKVEIFDWLNLGIDVIGLVPMGPVGPSVRSAARPALFYVKNESEKIIKAQAKKLGKKTLTSQEVKKALSTGFKDSASVFLTTIIAENVAGTLENFAKKGQSLLNQILKEVGNWIVLLTKTIDDGFKKLVSGSLNGLPNLKRAGQQSLGVIKGIFELDGTRIVNNAKYATENVAKTVGKGYVNLANLAVSDEARAKVLALGAKIRSIGQVAQAKVNGLSDPNTLWTIGWLFSIMGMVAAKHRQKRAQIKAKETTKANASHPSTATDKSNKQAHAENNANQCKNCMGGTGGSITFAMGTEFFTHVDAQLGGIIQDSISRTYVSNLYQMDDAIFGARWVTPFTTKISRKFKYTSKKKDHKDYLNGLEYICLDGRAIDLPDLKKGQSIYDPIEQYTYTVLSDQLHLIAYGEDEKRYYEKYGEDYRLSYIERKNGFKVALRYDHVSTDNKTILSDILFKQDDNLLAHLALQLTPQGLVSDIWTIKNGQLDRVLASYDYDQQGDLVQATNEFAASYYYQYTHHLITRYTDLTHRGMNLKWDGILPTSKAIEEWADNASRASKLEWDKNIRKTTVLDVEGNSTEHYYDIDGYTYRIVYPDNFEEWFFRDDAKNITLHIAKDGSKTSYTYDERGNVLTTTQDDGATSYFEYDEKNQLTGMVDAEQGRWFKQYDGSGNLIKEIDPLKHETAYVYNAMGLVTSITDAKGGSKSLKYDDQGNLISYTDCSGKETKWQYDERGRVISIENALNQKVEYFYTELTLENREPIIKGLPL
;
A
#
# COMPACT_ATOMS: atom_id res chain seq x y z
N MET A 1 -22.51 3.76 20.02
CA MET A 1 -21.72 2.97 19.05
C MET A 1 -20.29 3.51 19.11
N SER A 2 -19.30 2.66 19.31
CA SER A 2 -17.91 3.08 19.52
C SER A 2 -17.36 3.80 18.28
N GLN A 3 -16.51 4.80 18.49
CA GLN A 3 -15.71 5.37 17.39
C GLN A 3 -14.86 4.24 16.81
N ASN A 4 -14.96 3.99 15.50
CA ASN A 4 -14.09 3.04 14.82
C ASN A 4 -12.64 3.44 15.05
N SER A 5 -11.86 2.57 15.68
CA SER A 5 -10.44 2.76 15.92
C SER A 5 -9.67 1.61 15.29
N VAL A 6 -8.43 1.88 14.94
CA VAL A 6 -7.54 0.94 14.28
C VAL A 6 -6.26 0.80 15.09
N VAL A 7 -5.77 -0.43 15.17
CA VAL A 7 -4.42 -0.75 15.66
C VAL A 7 -3.60 -1.09 14.44
N ALA A 8 -2.47 -0.40 14.26
CA ALA A 8 -1.66 -0.49 13.06
C ALA A 8 -0.15 -0.42 13.38
N PRO A 9 0.72 -0.92 12.50
CA PRO A 9 2.15 -0.68 12.59
C PRO A 9 2.46 0.82 12.57
N LEU A 10 3.44 1.26 13.36
CA LEU A 10 3.68 2.67 13.62
C LEU A 10 4.07 3.44 12.35
N ASN A 11 4.81 2.81 11.44
CA ASN A 11 5.22 3.37 10.16
C ASN A 11 4.08 3.47 9.12
N THR A 12 2.88 2.97 9.43
CA THR A 12 1.68 3.21 8.61
C THR A 12 0.95 4.51 8.97
N PHE A 13 1.33 5.14 10.09
CA PHE A 13 0.81 6.44 10.48
C PHE A 13 1.58 7.57 9.80
N SER A 14 0.85 8.60 9.37
CA SER A 14 1.40 9.79 8.73
C SER A 14 1.33 10.99 9.69
N PRO A 15 2.23 11.97 9.58
CA PRO A 15 2.07 13.26 10.27
C PRO A 15 0.72 13.93 9.97
N LYS A 16 0.15 13.67 8.78
CA LYS A 16 -1.19 14.14 8.39
C LYS A 16 -2.30 13.56 9.28
N ASP A 17 -2.10 12.39 9.89
CA ASP A 17 -3.05 11.80 10.84
C ASP A 17 -3.14 12.64 12.12
N LEU A 18 -2.02 13.15 12.62
CA LEU A 18 -2.01 14.08 13.75
C LEU A 18 -2.65 15.42 13.38
N THR A 19 -2.37 15.93 12.18
CA THR A 19 -3.01 17.16 11.67
C THR A 19 -4.53 17.00 11.59
N ALA A 20 -5.02 15.87 11.09
CA ALA A 20 -6.44 15.57 11.01
C ALA A 20 -7.09 15.54 12.41
N LYS A 21 -6.44 14.89 13.38
CA LYS A 21 -6.89 14.91 14.79
C LYS A 21 -6.90 16.31 15.38
N LYS A 22 -5.81 17.07 15.19
CA LYS A 22 -5.70 18.45 15.67
C LYS A 22 -6.82 19.31 15.08
N ALA A 23 -7.10 19.18 13.79
CA ALA A 23 -8.17 19.94 13.12
C ALA A 23 -9.56 19.60 13.67
N GLU A 24 -9.85 18.32 13.95
CA GLU A 24 -11.12 17.91 14.56
C GLU A 24 -11.32 18.50 15.95
N VAL A 25 -10.29 18.40 16.79
CA VAL A 25 -10.29 18.95 18.15
C VAL A 25 -10.42 20.48 18.11
N ASP A 26 -9.66 21.16 17.24
CA ASP A 26 -9.67 22.61 17.07
C ASP A 26 -11.04 23.11 16.60
N LYS A 27 -11.63 22.43 15.61
CA LYS A 27 -12.97 22.73 15.12
C LYS A 27 -13.99 22.67 16.25
N TRP A 28 -13.98 21.60 17.05
CA TRP A 28 -14.92 21.44 18.16
C TRP A 28 -14.77 22.55 19.20
N PHE A 29 -13.54 22.87 19.63
CA PHE A 29 -13.31 23.93 20.61
C PHE A 29 -13.76 25.30 20.11
N ARG A 30 -13.47 25.62 18.85
CA ARG A 30 -13.92 26.87 18.23
C ARG A 30 -15.44 26.96 18.19
N GLU A 31 -16.12 25.92 17.73
CA GLU A 31 -17.58 25.88 17.68
C GLU A 31 -18.20 26.02 19.07
N TYR A 32 -17.64 25.34 20.08
CA TYR A 32 -18.17 25.37 21.45
C TYR A 32 -17.98 26.73 22.15
N THR A 33 -16.91 27.43 21.82
CA THR A 33 -16.46 28.64 22.55
C THR A 33 -16.54 29.92 21.72
N ASN A 34 -17.26 29.92 20.60
CA ASN A 34 -17.34 31.03 19.64
C ASN A 34 -15.94 31.51 19.17
N GLY A 35 -15.02 30.57 18.92
CA GLY A 35 -13.69 30.84 18.40
C GLY A 35 -12.64 31.23 19.45
N VAL A 36 -12.97 31.20 20.74
CA VAL A 36 -12.05 31.63 21.82
C VAL A 36 -11.08 30.55 22.27
N VAL A 37 -11.45 29.27 22.25
CA VAL A 37 -10.50 28.19 22.53
C VAL A 37 -10.06 27.58 21.20
N THR A 38 -8.75 27.47 21.04
CA THR A 38 -8.09 26.78 19.92
C THR A 38 -7.16 25.71 20.48
N VAL A 39 -6.75 24.74 19.66
CA VAL A 39 -5.78 23.72 20.09
C VAL A 39 -4.45 24.33 20.50
N ASP A 40 -3.97 25.38 19.84
CA ASP A 40 -2.71 26.03 20.22
C ASP A 40 -2.78 26.68 21.62
N ARG A 41 -3.96 27.22 21.98
CA ARG A 41 -4.22 27.73 23.35
C ARG A 41 -4.31 26.58 24.35
N LEU A 42 -4.93 25.47 23.97
CA LEU A 42 -5.01 24.28 24.81
C LEU A 42 -3.63 23.65 25.04
N GLU A 43 -2.78 23.57 24.00
CA GLU A 43 -1.39 23.12 24.13
C GLU A 43 -0.65 23.99 25.16
N THR A 44 -0.76 25.31 25.02
CA THR A 44 -0.16 26.29 25.92
C THR A 44 -0.59 26.07 27.37
N ILE A 45 -1.85 25.72 27.62
CA ILE A 45 -2.39 25.36 28.93
C ILE A 45 -1.87 24.00 29.42
N CYS A 46 -1.80 23.00 28.55
CA CYS A 46 -1.46 21.62 28.88
C CYS A 46 0.04 21.36 29.03
N ARG A 47 0.92 22.32 28.70
CA ARG A 47 2.39 22.21 28.84
C ARG A 47 2.87 21.85 30.26
N SER A 48 2.06 22.07 31.29
CA SER A 48 2.39 21.68 32.68
C SER A 48 2.02 20.24 33.04
N VAL A 49 1.36 19.50 32.15
CA VAL A 49 1.01 18.09 32.36
C VAL A 49 2.22 17.22 31.99
N PRO A 50 2.71 16.35 32.88
CA PRO A 50 3.78 15.42 32.55
C PRO A 50 3.25 14.38 31.55
N VAL A 51 3.81 14.38 30.34
CA VAL A 51 3.47 13.43 29.28
C VAL A 51 4.66 12.52 29.04
N LEU A 52 4.43 11.21 29.15
CA LEU A 52 5.42 10.17 28.89
C LEU A 52 4.82 9.11 27.97
N GLY A 53 4.86 9.30 26.65
CA GLY A 53 4.36 8.29 25.72
C GLY A 53 3.93 8.83 24.36
N SER A 54 3.00 8.12 23.73
CA SER A 54 2.57 8.38 22.35
C SER A 54 1.83 9.71 22.18
N ALA A 55 2.20 10.45 21.14
CA ALA A 55 1.48 11.60 20.62
C ALA A 55 -0.01 11.33 20.39
N PHE A 56 -0.32 10.14 19.84
CA PHE A 56 -1.67 9.73 19.50
C PHE A 56 -2.54 9.54 20.74
N ALA A 57 -1.96 9.14 21.88
CA ALA A 57 -2.69 8.97 23.14
C ALA A 57 -3.26 10.29 23.65
N ILE A 58 -2.53 11.39 23.54
CA ILE A 58 -2.99 12.70 24.02
C ILE A 58 -4.18 13.19 23.20
N GLY A 59 -4.07 13.09 21.86
CA GLY A 59 -5.17 13.45 20.96
C GLY A 59 -6.42 12.64 21.26
N ASP A 60 -6.27 11.33 21.48
CA ASP A 60 -7.38 10.42 21.77
C ASP A 60 -8.04 10.70 23.12
N ILE A 61 -7.26 11.00 24.16
CA ILE A 61 -7.78 11.39 25.48
C ILE A 61 -8.65 12.64 25.37
N ILE A 62 -8.21 13.64 24.60
CA ILE A 62 -8.98 14.87 24.41
C ILE A 62 -10.27 14.56 23.63
N ILE A 63 -10.20 13.73 22.59
CA ILE A 63 -11.39 13.30 21.82
C ILE A 63 -12.36 12.51 22.71
N ASP A 64 -11.87 11.63 23.59
CA ASP A 64 -12.69 10.89 24.54
C ASP A 64 -13.40 11.84 25.52
N ILE A 65 -12.68 12.81 26.09
CA ILE A 65 -13.27 13.85 26.95
C ILE A 65 -14.34 14.65 26.20
N ILE A 66 -14.05 15.06 24.96
CA ILE A 66 -15.01 15.77 24.09
C ILE A 66 -16.26 14.92 23.85
N SER A 67 -16.09 13.64 23.52
CA SER A 67 -17.18 12.68 23.33
C SER A 67 -18.05 12.59 24.59
N MET A 68 -17.45 12.47 25.77
CA MET A 68 -18.15 12.43 27.06
C MET A 68 -18.93 13.73 27.34
N ILE A 69 -18.36 14.90 27.01
CA ILE A 69 -19.04 16.20 27.15
C ILE A 69 -20.25 16.29 26.21
N ASN A 70 -20.10 15.83 24.97
CA ASN A 70 -21.16 15.87 23.96
C ASN A 70 -22.37 15.00 24.33
N LYS A 71 -22.22 14.02 25.24
CA LYS A 71 -23.37 13.25 25.77
C LYS A 71 -24.28 14.10 26.67
N GLY A 72 -23.85 15.27 27.13
CA GLY A 72 -24.69 16.23 27.83
C GLY A 72 -24.97 15.92 29.31
N GLY A 73 -24.16 15.08 29.95
CA GLY A 73 -24.26 14.75 31.38
C GLY A 73 -23.41 13.53 31.76
N LEU A 74 -22.87 13.50 32.99
CA LEU A 74 -22.03 12.38 33.49
C LEU A 74 -22.82 11.09 33.69
N ASP A 75 -24.14 11.18 33.85
CA ASP A 75 -25.10 10.07 33.92
C ASP A 75 -25.25 9.32 32.59
N LYS A 76 -25.02 10.01 31.47
CA LYS A 76 -25.07 9.44 30.11
C LYS A 76 -23.73 8.87 29.64
N VAL A 77 -22.67 9.06 30.42
CA VAL A 77 -21.36 8.49 30.13
C VAL A 77 -21.37 7.00 30.49
N GLU A 78 -21.07 6.17 29.49
CA GLU A 78 -21.15 4.72 29.56
C GLU A 78 -19.80 4.10 29.91
N ILE A 79 -19.80 2.81 30.26
CA ILE A 79 -18.57 2.06 30.58
C ILE A 79 -17.54 2.10 29.45
N PHE A 80 -17.98 2.10 28.19
CA PHE A 80 -17.10 2.17 27.02
C PHE A 80 -16.31 3.47 26.92
N ASP A 81 -16.87 4.60 27.36
CA ASP A 81 -16.16 5.87 27.34
C ASP A 81 -15.02 5.86 28.38
N TRP A 82 -15.31 5.35 29.58
CA TRP A 82 -14.30 5.17 30.62
C TRP A 82 -13.25 4.14 30.25
N LEU A 83 -13.64 3.06 29.55
CA LEU A 83 -12.72 2.06 29.02
C LEU A 83 -11.73 2.68 28.02
N ASN A 84 -12.21 3.43 27.03
CA ASN A 84 -11.36 4.09 26.04
C ASN A 84 -10.38 5.05 26.71
N LEU A 85 -10.91 5.96 27.54
CA LEU A 85 -10.12 6.94 28.27
C LEU A 85 -9.09 6.26 29.18
N GLY A 86 -9.47 5.19 29.85
CA GLY A 86 -8.59 4.40 30.70
C GLY A 86 -7.43 3.77 29.93
N ILE A 87 -7.70 3.12 28.80
CA ILE A 87 -6.67 2.50 27.95
C ILE A 87 -5.75 3.57 27.33
N ASP A 88 -6.29 4.68 26.86
CA ASP A 88 -5.48 5.74 26.26
C ASP A 88 -4.55 6.40 27.28
N VAL A 89 -5.01 6.62 28.51
CA VAL A 89 -4.17 7.15 29.60
C VAL A 89 -3.15 6.14 30.10
N ILE A 90 -3.42 4.83 30.07
CA ILE A 90 -2.41 3.79 30.37
C ILE A 90 -1.14 4.01 29.55
N GLY A 91 -1.27 4.43 28.28
CA GLY A 91 -0.14 4.73 27.40
C GLY A 91 0.71 5.95 27.79
N LEU A 92 0.32 6.73 28.80
CA LEU A 92 0.99 7.98 29.22
C LEU A 92 1.48 7.98 30.68
N VAL A 93 1.07 7.03 31.51
CA VAL A 93 1.31 7.05 32.97
C VAL A 93 2.73 6.57 33.33
N PRO A 94 3.50 7.30 34.16
CA PRO A 94 4.79 6.83 34.68
C PRO A 94 4.63 5.61 35.61
N MET A 95 5.14 4.44 35.23
CA MET A 95 5.03 3.18 35.99
C MET A 95 6.40 2.60 36.39
N GLY A 96 7.31 3.41 36.90
CA GLY A 96 8.64 2.95 37.35
C GLY A 96 9.49 2.31 36.22
N PRO A 97 10.48 1.45 36.56
CA PRO A 97 11.47 0.92 35.60
C PRO A 97 10.88 0.06 34.47
N VAL A 98 9.79 -0.66 34.73
CA VAL A 98 9.12 -1.55 33.75
C VAL A 98 8.07 -0.78 32.92
N GLY A 99 7.84 0.49 33.26
CA GLY A 99 6.76 1.30 32.70
C GLY A 99 6.84 1.60 31.20
N PRO A 100 8.00 1.92 30.60
CA PRO A 100 8.07 2.26 29.17
C PRO A 100 7.56 1.15 28.25
N SER A 101 8.05 -0.07 28.46
CA SER A 101 7.66 -1.30 27.77
C SER A 101 6.18 -1.64 27.89
N VAL A 102 5.63 -1.49 29.10
CA VAL A 102 4.21 -1.77 29.34
C VAL A 102 3.31 -0.72 28.68
N ARG A 103 3.72 0.56 28.68
CA ARG A 103 2.96 1.64 28.02
C ARG A 103 2.83 1.43 26.51
N SER A 104 3.93 1.06 25.84
CA SER A 104 3.94 0.85 24.39
C SER A 104 3.18 -0.41 23.98
N ALA A 105 3.19 -1.47 24.81
CA ALA A 105 2.51 -2.72 24.50
C ALA A 105 1.01 -2.74 24.88
N ALA A 106 0.67 -2.24 26.07
CA ALA A 106 -0.66 -2.43 26.66
C ALA A 106 -1.76 -1.69 25.88
N ARG A 107 -1.50 -0.45 25.48
CA ARG A 107 -2.48 0.38 24.78
C ARG A 107 -2.93 -0.25 23.45
N PRO A 108 -2.05 -0.55 22.49
CA PRO A 108 -2.46 -1.19 21.24
C PRO A 108 -3.05 -2.59 21.46
N ALA A 109 -2.47 -3.42 22.35
CA ALA A 109 -3.00 -4.76 22.61
C ALA A 109 -4.42 -4.75 23.21
N LEU A 110 -4.69 -3.89 24.19
CA LEU A 110 -6.01 -3.75 24.79
C LEU A 110 -7.04 -3.22 23.79
N PHE A 111 -6.68 -2.25 22.95
CA PHE A 111 -7.57 -1.76 21.89
C PHE A 111 -7.86 -2.82 20.83
N TYR A 112 -6.85 -3.58 20.41
CA TYR A 112 -7.03 -4.68 19.47
C TYR A 112 -8.03 -5.69 20.02
N VAL A 113 -7.80 -6.18 21.24
CA VAL A 113 -8.67 -7.17 21.89
C VAL A 113 -10.07 -6.63 22.10
N LYS A 114 -10.22 -5.36 22.47
CA LYS A 114 -11.51 -4.69 22.59
C LYS A 114 -12.26 -4.68 21.26
N ASN A 115 -11.62 -4.19 20.20
CA ASN A 115 -12.25 -4.02 18.89
C ASN A 115 -12.65 -5.38 18.29
N GLU A 116 -11.76 -6.38 18.39
CA GLU A 116 -12.06 -7.74 17.93
C GLU A 116 -13.15 -8.42 18.76
N SER A 117 -13.14 -8.23 20.08
CA SER A 117 -14.23 -8.73 20.92
C SER A 117 -15.57 -8.09 20.53
N GLU A 118 -15.60 -6.79 20.24
CA GLU A 118 -16.81 -6.09 19.80
C GLU A 118 -17.32 -6.64 18.46
N LYS A 119 -16.43 -6.87 17.49
CA LYS A 119 -16.77 -7.49 16.20
C LYS A 119 -17.34 -8.90 16.38
N ILE A 120 -16.64 -9.76 17.11
CA ILE A 120 -17.05 -11.16 17.34
C ILE A 120 -18.40 -11.22 18.06
N ILE A 121 -18.59 -10.41 19.12
CA ILE A 121 -19.84 -10.37 19.88
C ILE A 121 -21.00 -9.88 19.01
N LYS A 122 -20.81 -8.83 18.21
CA LYS A 122 -21.84 -8.32 17.28
C LYS A 122 -22.18 -9.34 16.20
N ALA A 123 -21.18 -9.98 15.60
CA ALA A 123 -21.39 -11.01 14.59
C ALA A 123 -22.18 -12.20 15.16
N GLN A 124 -21.82 -12.66 16.36
CA GLN A 124 -22.55 -13.74 17.03
C GLN A 124 -23.97 -13.35 17.42
N ALA A 125 -24.18 -12.12 17.91
CA ALA A 125 -25.50 -11.59 18.23
C ALA A 125 -26.40 -11.55 16.98
N LYS A 126 -25.88 -11.06 15.85
CA LYS A 126 -26.54 -11.08 14.54
C LYS A 126 -26.88 -12.51 14.11
N LYS A 127 -25.93 -13.44 14.19
CA LYS A 127 -26.12 -14.85 13.84
C LYS A 127 -27.21 -15.54 14.66
N LEU A 128 -27.35 -15.17 15.94
CA LEU A 128 -28.38 -15.72 16.83
C LEU A 128 -29.71 -14.94 16.80
N GLY A 129 -29.81 -13.85 16.03
CA GLY A 129 -30.98 -12.97 16.03
C GLY A 129 -31.23 -12.28 17.38
N LYS A 130 -30.19 -12.11 18.21
CA LYS A 130 -30.28 -11.53 19.56
C LYS A 130 -29.72 -10.10 19.59
N LYS A 131 -30.31 -9.23 20.42
CA LYS A 131 -29.77 -7.89 20.69
C LYS A 131 -28.60 -7.92 21.69
N THR A 132 -28.66 -8.83 22.65
CA THR A 132 -27.63 -9.02 23.69
C THR A 132 -27.37 -10.51 23.90
N LEU A 133 -26.13 -10.84 24.23
CA LEU A 133 -25.69 -12.21 24.50
C LEU A 133 -25.53 -12.43 26.01
N THR A 134 -25.78 -13.65 26.45
CA THR A 134 -25.45 -14.09 27.82
C THR A 134 -23.92 -14.21 28.00
N SER A 135 -23.43 -14.17 29.23
CA SER A 135 -21.97 -14.31 29.50
C SER A 135 -21.39 -15.62 28.97
N GLN A 136 -22.16 -16.71 28.97
CA GLN A 136 -21.75 -17.99 28.40
C GLN A 136 -21.64 -17.93 26.87
N GLU A 137 -22.60 -17.30 26.20
CA GLU A 137 -22.57 -17.09 24.74
C GLU A 137 -21.41 -16.20 24.33
N VAL A 138 -21.14 -15.12 25.08
CA VAL A 138 -19.98 -14.25 24.86
C VAL A 138 -18.69 -15.07 24.99
N LYS A 139 -18.52 -15.82 26.08
CA LYS A 139 -17.32 -16.65 26.29
C LYS A 139 -17.11 -17.65 25.15
N LYS A 140 -18.18 -18.32 24.72
CA LYS A 140 -18.13 -19.26 23.58
C LYS A 140 -17.75 -18.54 22.29
N ALA A 141 -18.39 -17.42 21.98
CA ALA A 141 -18.12 -16.64 20.77
C ALA A 141 -16.65 -16.22 20.69
N LEU A 142 -16.11 -15.65 21.77
CA LEU A 142 -14.72 -15.19 21.82
C LEU A 142 -13.73 -16.36 21.69
N SER A 143 -14.00 -17.50 22.33
CA SER A 143 -13.12 -18.67 22.23
C SER A 143 -12.97 -19.21 20.80
N THR A 144 -14.00 -19.06 19.96
CA THR A 144 -13.99 -19.51 18.56
C THR A 144 -13.70 -18.40 17.55
N GLY A 145 -14.02 -17.14 17.90
CA GLY A 145 -13.91 -15.98 17.02
C GLY A 145 -12.48 -15.44 16.93
N PHE A 146 -11.71 -15.50 18.01
CA PHE A 146 -10.27 -15.23 17.95
C PHE A 146 -9.55 -16.38 17.23
N LYS A 147 -9.01 -16.06 16.04
CA LYS A 147 -8.23 -16.96 15.19
C LYS A 147 -6.75 -16.96 15.59
N ASP A 148 -5.98 -17.89 15.05
CA ASP A 148 -4.55 -18.02 15.37
C ASP A 148 -3.75 -16.78 14.99
N SER A 149 -4.03 -16.15 13.84
CA SER A 149 -3.36 -14.92 13.43
C SER A 149 -3.53 -13.76 14.42
N ALA A 150 -4.66 -13.67 15.12
CA ALA A 150 -4.87 -12.69 16.19
C ALA A 150 -3.94 -12.91 17.39
N SER A 151 -3.71 -14.18 17.77
CA SER A 151 -2.80 -14.53 18.85
C SER A 151 -1.34 -14.25 18.49
N VAL A 152 -0.98 -14.56 17.25
CA VAL A 152 0.35 -14.30 16.69
C VAL A 152 0.61 -12.80 16.63
N PHE A 153 -0.33 -12.02 16.11
CA PHE A 153 -0.26 -10.56 16.08
C PHE A 153 -0.09 -9.96 17.49
N LEU A 154 -0.90 -10.38 18.46
CA LEU A 154 -0.75 -9.95 19.85
C LEU A 154 0.63 -10.32 20.42
N THR A 155 1.14 -11.51 20.08
CA THR A 155 2.48 -11.93 20.50
C THR A 155 3.56 -11.04 19.87
N THR A 156 3.41 -10.63 18.60
CA THR A 156 4.31 -9.66 17.95
C THR A 156 4.33 -8.32 18.70
N ILE A 157 3.16 -7.77 19.05
CA ILE A 157 3.07 -6.52 19.84
C ILE A 157 3.83 -6.67 21.18
N ILE A 158 3.63 -7.77 21.90
CA ILE A 158 4.23 -7.96 23.23
C ILE A 158 5.73 -8.25 23.17
N ALA A 159 6.17 -9.11 22.25
CA ALA A 159 7.56 -9.58 22.17
C ALA A 159 8.54 -8.41 21.96
N GLU A 160 8.16 -7.46 21.10
CA GLU A 160 8.97 -6.28 20.80
C GLU A 160 9.11 -5.31 21.96
N ASN A 161 8.06 -5.21 22.77
CA ASN A 161 7.96 -4.13 23.75
C ASN A 161 8.35 -4.59 25.16
N VAL A 162 8.14 -5.86 25.53
CA VAL A 162 8.19 -6.31 26.94
C VAL A 162 9.12 -7.52 27.18
N ALA A 163 9.75 -8.08 26.14
CA ALA A 163 10.63 -9.26 26.26
C ALA A 163 10.00 -10.39 27.11
N GLY A 164 8.84 -10.90 26.69
CA GLY A 164 8.10 -11.94 27.40
C GLY A 164 6.96 -12.53 26.58
N THR A 165 6.32 -13.58 27.09
CA THR A 165 5.18 -14.22 26.42
C THR A 165 3.90 -13.41 26.63
N LEU A 166 2.97 -13.50 25.68
CA LEU A 166 1.63 -12.90 25.79
C LEU A 166 0.90 -13.33 27.08
N GLU A 167 1.04 -14.60 27.46
CA GLU A 167 0.47 -15.15 28.70
C GLU A 167 1.04 -14.47 29.95
N ASN A 168 2.37 -14.32 30.02
CA ASN A 168 3.03 -13.66 31.14
C ASN A 168 2.67 -12.17 31.22
N PHE A 169 2.57 -11.51 30.06
CA PHE A 169 2.11 -10.13 29.98
C PHE A 169 0.68 -9.99 30.52
N ALA A 170 -0.24 -10.86 30.10
CA ALA A 170 -1.62 -10.82 30.56
C ALA A 170 -1.74 -11.05 32.08
N LYS A 171 -1.05 -12.06 32.61
CA LYS A 171 -1.05 -12.39 34.05
C LYS A 171 -0.45 -11.25 34.89
N LYS A 172 0.73 -10.74 34.51
CA LYS A 172 1.39 -9.64 35.23
C LYS A 172 0.56 -8.36 35.14
N GLY A 173 0.05 -8.03 33.95
CA GLY A 173 -0.84 -6.90 33.72
C GLY A 173 -2.06 -6.93 34.64
N GLN A 174 -2.73 -8.07 34.72
CA GLN A 174 -3.87 -8.26 35.64
C GLN A 174 -3.47 -8.05 37.12
N SER A 175 -2.32 -8.59 37.55
CA SER A 175 -1.87 -8.46 38.95
C SER A 175 -1.56 -7.03 39.37
N LEU A 176 -1.05 -6.21 38.44
CA LEU A 176 -0.68 -4.81 38.68
C LEU A 176 -1.82 -3.83 38.35
N LEU A 177 -2.94 -4.33 37.81
CA LEU A 177 -3.97 -3.49 37.19
C LEU A 177 -4.57 -2.47 38.16
N ASN A 178 -4.85 -2.87 39.41
CA ASN A 178 -5.38 -1.95 40.42
C ASN A 178 -4.44 -0.77 40.69
N GLN A 179 -3.12 -1.02 40.73
CA GLN A 179 -2.12 0.03 40.90
C GLN A 179 -2.07 0.94 39.67
N ILE A 180 -2.08 0.35 38.47
CA ILE A 180 -2.08 1.07 37.19
C ILE A 180 -3.30 2.00 37.08
N LEU A 181 -4.49 1.47 37.32
CA LEU A 181 -5.75 2.23 37.21
C LEU A 181 -5.86 3.34 38.25
N LYS A 182 -5.25 3.16 39.43
CA LYS A 182 -5.14 4.22 40.42
C LYS A 182 -4.38 5.42 39.85
N GLU A 183 -3.21 5.18 39.26
CA GLU A 183 -2.39 6.22 38.64
C GLU A 183 -3.05 6.84 37.40
N VAL A 184 -3.75 6.04 36.60
CA VAL A 184 -4.58 6.52 35.48
C VAL A 184 -5.64 7.51 35.95
N GLY A 185 -6.40 7.15 37.00
CA GLY A 185 -7.40 8.04 37.60
C GLY A 185 -6.80 9.36 38.09
N ASN A 186 -5.67 9.29 38.80
CA ASN A 186 -4.94 10.48 39.28
C ASN A 186 -4.51 11.38 38.13
N TRP A 187 -4.04 10.78 37.02
CA TRP A 187 -3.60 11.51 35.85
C TRP A 187 -4.77 12.23 35.15
N ILE A 188 -5.93 11.58 35.02
CA ILE A 188 -7.15 12.21 34.45
C ILE A 188 -7.60 13.39 35.33
N VAL A 189 -7.59 13.23 36.65
CA VAL A 189 -7.90 14.30 37.62
C VAL A 189 -6.96 15.49 37.42
N LEU A 190 -5.67 15.23 37.23
CA LEU A 190 -4.65 16.26 37.01
C LEU A 190 -4.86 16.99 35.69
N LEU A 191 -5.05 16.25 34.58
CA LEU A 191 -5.24 16.81 33.25
C LEU A 191 -6.46 17.74 33.22
N THR A 192 -7.62 17.21 33.63
CA THR A 192 -8.89 17.96 33.61
C THR A 192 -8.85 19.20 34.51
N LYS A 193 -8.18 19.11 35.66
CA LYS A 193 -7.92 20.29 36.51
C LYS A 193 -7.07 21.34 35.80
N THR A 194 -6.00 20.90 35.15
CA THR A 194 -5.07 21.79 34.46
C THR A 194 -5.77 22.55 33.34
N ILE A 195 -6.64 21.88 32.58
CA ILE A 195 -7.44 22.51 31.52
C ILE A 195 -8.40 23.57 32.10
N ASP A 196 -9.17 23.23 33.15
CA ASP A 196 -10.09 24.16 33.81
C ASP A 196 -9.37 25.39 34.41
N ASP A 197 -8.29 25.16 35.15
CA ASP A 197 -7.46 26.24 35.70
C ASP A 197 -6.85 27.12 34.59
N GLY A 198 -6.48 26.52 33.46
CA GLY A 198 -6.00 27.23 32.28
C GLY A 198 -7.08 28.10 31.63
N PHE A 199 -8.31 27.60 31.49
CA PHE A 199 -9.44 28.37 30.97
C PHE A 199 -9.84 29.52 31.89
N LYS A 200 -9.83 29.32 33.21
CA LYS A 200 -10.03 30.40 34.18
C LYS A 200 -9.00 31.51 34.03
N LYS A 201 -7.73 31.16 33.79
CA LYS A 201 -6.64 32.12 33.55
C LYS A 201 -6.77 32.83 32.21
N LEU A 202 -7.09 32.09 31.15
CA LEU A 202 -7.35 32.65 29.81
C LEU A 202 -8.43 33.73 29.88
N VAL A 203 -9.50 33.48 30.63
CA VAL A 203 -10.61 34.42 30.82
C VAL A 203 -10.25 35.63 31.70
N SER A 204 -9.49 35.42 32.78
CA SER A 204 -9.16 36.46 33.76
C SER A 204 -8.03 37.39 33.33
N GLY A 205 -7.33 37.08 32.24
CA GLY A 205 -6.18 37.87 31.77
C GLY A 205 -5.01 37.91 32.76
N SER A 206 -5.04 37.07 33.81
CA SER A 206 -4.03 37.08 34.86
C SER A 206 -2.75 36.41 34.35
N LEU A 207 -1.73 37.25 34.13
CA LEU A 207 -0.39 36.87 33.69
C LEU A 207 0.42 36.10 34.76
N ASN A 208 -0.11 35.95 35.98
CA ASN A 208 0.60 35.34 37.09
C ASN A 208 -0.12 34.09 37.60
N GLY A 209 0.56 32.94 37.56
CA GLY A 209 0.28 31.85 38.50
C GLY A 209 0.02 30.45 37.95
N LEU A 210 0.65 30.02 36.86
CA LEU A 210 0.98 28.59 36.75
C LEU A 210 2.24 28.32 37.58
N PRO A 211 2.32 27.23 38.36
CA PRO A 211 3.40 27.03 39.31
C PRO A 211 4.79 27.08 38.66
N ASN A 212 5.57 28.04 39.14
CA ASN A 212 7.02 28.22 39.04
C ASN A 212 7.77 26.90 38.93
N LEU A 213 8.46 26.65 37.82
CA LEU A 213 9.49 25.61 37.80
C LEU A 213 10.46 25.82 36.64
N LYS A 214 11.72 25.46 36.91
CA LYS A 214 12.88 25.90 36.13
C LYS A 214 13.78 24.71 35.77
N ARG A 215 14.45 24.89 34.63
CA ARG A 215 15.67 24.23 34.12
C ARG A 215 15.71 22.72 33.83
N ALA A 216 14.66 21.94 34.11
CA ALA A 216 14.55 20.54 33.61
C ALA A 216 13.68 20.39 32.34
N GLY A 217 12.94 21.44 31.96
CA GLY A 217 11.90 21.38 30.95
C GLY A 217 12.38 21.22 29.49
N GLN A 218 13.64 21.49 29.15
CA GLN A 218 14.04 21.55 27.73
C GLN A 218 13.89 20.23 26.96
N GLN A 219 13.96 19.06 27.63
CA GLN A 219 13.81 17.75 26.98
C GLN A 219 12.35 17.25 26.90
N SER A 220 11.51 17.44 27.93
CA SER A 220 10.07 17.14 27.86
C SER A 220 9.31 18.15 26.97
N LEU A 221 9.82 19.38 26.89
CA LEU A 221 9.38 20.38 25.91
C LEU A 221 9.57 19.86 24.50
N GLY A 222 10.65 19.15 24.17
CA GLY A 222 10.89 18.60 22.83
C GLY A 222 9.88 17.53 22.39
N VAL A 223 9.29 16.79 23.34
CA VAL A 223 8.27 15.77 23.06
C VAL A 223 6.92 16.42 22.77
N ILE A 224 6.42 17.30 23.66
CA ILE A 224 5.15 18.03 23.43
C ILE A 224 5.29 18.96 22.21
N LYS A 225 6.41 19.66 22.09
CA LYS A 225 6.73 20.51 20.93
C LYS A 225 6.80 19.68 19.63
N GLY A 226 7.44 18.50 19.63
CA GLY A 226 7.44 17.59 18.47
C GLY A 226 6.06 17.00 18.12
N ILE A 227 5.19 16.80 19.11
CA ILE A 227 3.81 16.34 18.94
C ILE A 227 2.91 17.41 18.29
N PHE A 228 3.13 18.69 18.60
CA PHE A 228 2.33 19.81 18.10
C PHE A 228 2.95 20.59 16.92
N GLU A 229 4.27 20.45 16.69
CA GLU A 229 5.00 21.02 15.54
C GLU A 229 5.00 20.11 14.29
N LEU A 230 4.35 18.94 14.35
CA LEU A 230 4.18 18.02 13.22
C LEU A 230 5.52 17.52 12.61
N ASP A 231 6.56 17.37 13.42
CA ASP A 231 7.83 16.75 12.99
C ASP A 231 7.69 15.22 13.00
N GLY A 232 7.16 14.70 11.89
CA GLY A 232 6.91 13.27 11.67
C GLY A 232 8.14 12.38 11.87
N THR A 233 9.30 12.88 11.45
CA THR A 233 10.58 12.19 11.55
C THR A 233 11.03 12.10 13.01
N ARG A 234 10.76 13.11 13.84
CA ARG A 234 10.94 13.02 15.29
C ARG A 234 9.92 12.14 15.99
N ILE A 235 8.68 12.01 15.54
CA ILE A 235 7.67 11.18 16.23
C ILE A 235 8.03 9.68 16.12
N VAL A 236 8.41 9.22 14.93
CA VAL A 236 8.83 7.84 14.68
C VAL A 236 10.18 7.54 15.35
N ASN A 237 11.15 8.46 15.24
CA ASN A 237 12.45 8.28 15.89
C ASN A 237 12.39 8.43 17.42
N ASN A 238 11.61 9.36 17.97
CA ASN A 238 11.46 9.53 19.42
C ASN A 238 10.67 8.39 20.07
N ALA A 239 9.83 7.65 19.34
CA ALA A 239 9.22 6.43 19.87
C ALA A 239 10.29 5.36 20.19
N LYS A 240 11.39 5.31 19.42
CA LYS A 240 12.59 4.49 19.69
C LYS A 240 13.51 5.09 20.76
N TYR A 241 13.64 6.42 20.85
CA TYR A 241 14.54 7.09 21.82
C TYR A 241 13.90 7.35 23.20
N ALA A 242 12.57 7.37 23.33
CA ALA A 242 11.87 7.64 24.59
C ALA A 242 11.93 6.47 25.59
N THR A 243 12.35 5.28 25.15
CA THR A 243 12.53 4.08 25.97
C THR A 243 13.85 4.08 26.75
N GLU A 244 14.90 4.76 26.29
CA GLU A 244 16.23 4.65 26.89
C GLU A 244 16.59 5.72 27.93
N ASN A 245 15.95 6.90 27.93
CA ASN A 245 16.42 8.02 28.79
C ASN A 245 15.39 8.79 29.60
N VAL A 246 14.16 8.30 29.79
CA VAL A 246 13.13 9.06 30.52
C VAL A 246 12.95 8.63 31.99
N ALA A 247 13.85 7.78 32.49
CA ALA A 247 13.91 7.41 33.89
C ALA A 247 14.79 8.37 34.69
N LYS A 248 14.34 9.63 34.84
CA LYS A 248 14.52 10.49 36.01
C LYS A 248 14.07 11.90 35.66
N THR A 249 13.51 12.58 36.65
CA THR A 249 13.32 14.05 36.74
C THR A 249 11.96 14.59 36.31
N VAL A 250 11.15 14.96 37.33
CA VAL A 250 9.88 15.69 37.21
C VAL A 250 10.15 17.16 37.59
N GLY A 251 9.88 18.11 36.69
CA GLY A 251 9.91 19.54 37.02
C GLY A 251 9.49 20.52 35.91
N LYS A 252 8.49 21.37 36.23
CA LYS A 252 7.66 22.30 35.38
C LYS A 252 8.41 23.48 34.67
N GLY A 253 7.65 24.33 33.96
CA GLY A 253 8.05 25.56 33.25
C GLY A 253 6.95 26.62 33.26
N TYR A 254 7.27 27.89 32.97
CA TYR A 254 6.32 29.02 32.91
C TYR A 254 5.73 29.24 31.52
N VAL A 255 4.51 29.78 31.48
CA VAL A 255 3.79 30.19 30.27
C VAL A 255 3.29 31.62 30.41
N ASN A 256 3.75 32.53 29.53
CA ASN A 256 3.19 33.87 29.38
C ASN A 256 2.05 33.82 28.37
N LEU A 257 0.80 33.91 28.84
CA LEU A 257 -0.39 34.13 28.00
C LEU A 257 -0.54 35.65 27.78
N ALA A 258 0.32 36.25 26.96
CA ALA A 258 0.24 37.68 26.68
C ALA A 258 -0.79 37.99 25.58
N ASN A 259 -1.64 39.00 25.86
CA ASN A 259 -2.57 39.69 24.95
C ASN A 259 -3.68 38.87 24.30
N LEU A 260 -4.70 38.49 25.08
CA LEU A 260 -5.96 37.99 24.51
C LEU A 260 -7.17 38.45 25.33
N ALA A 261 -7.89 39.44 24.81
CA ALA A 261 -9.20 39.81 25.32
C ALA A 261 -10.22 38.73 24.92
N VAL A 262 -10.75 38.00 25.90
CA VAL A 262 -11.94 37.16 25.72
C VAL A 262 -13.16 38.08 25.76
N SER A 263 -14.02 38.04 24.74
CA SER A 263 -15.25 38.84 24.74
C SER A 263 -16.13 38.50 25.94
N ASP A 264 -16.87 39.48 26.46
CA ASP A 264 -17.78 39.27 27.58
C ASP A 264 -18.83 38.18 27.30
N GLU A 265 -19.20 38.02 26.01
CA GLU A 265 -20.11 36.97 25.55
C GLU A 265 -19.51 35.55 25.61
N ALA A 266 -18.22 35.39 25.29
CA ALA A 266 -17.56 34.08 25.27
C ALA A 266 -17.08 33.62 26.65
N ARG A 267 -16.92 34.57 27.60
CA ARG A 267 -16.41 34.34 28.96
C ARG A 267 -17.14 33.21 29.69
N ALA A 268 -18.47 33.27 29.75
CA ALA A 268 -19.28 32.27 30.47
C ALA A 268 -19.19 30.88 29.81
N LYS A 269 -19.11 30.82 28.47
CA LYS A 269 -18.99 29.56 27.71
C LYS A 269 -17.67 28.85 28.00
N VAL A 270 -16.55 29.59 28.02
CA VAL A 270 -15.21 29.04 28.29
C VAL A 270 -15.10 28.52 29.73
N LEU A 271 -15.62 29.27 30.72
CA LEU A 271 -15.64 28.83 32.11
C LEU A 271 -16.55 27.61 32.32
N ALA A 272 -17.74 27.61 31.69
CA ALA A 272 -18.65 26.46 31.76
C ALA A 272 -18.04 25.20 31.13
N LEU A 273 -17.32 25.35 30.02
CA LEU A 273 -16.58 24.25 29.41
C LEU A 273 -15.48 23.71 30.34
N GLY A 274 -14.69 24.59 30.96
CA GLY A 274 -13.68 24.19 31.95
C GLY A 274 -14.28 23.41 33.12
N ALA A 275 -15.38 23.90 33.67
CA ALA A 275 -16.10 23.21 34.75
C ALA A 275 -16.64 21.83 34.32
N LYS A 276 -17.14 21.69 33.08
CA LYS A 276 -17.58 20.39 32.52
C LYS A 276 -16.41 19.42 32.34
N ILE A 277 -15.25 19.89 31.87
CA ILE A 277 -14.04 19.08 31.78
C ILE A 277 -13.60 18.64 33.19
N ARG A 278 -13.63 19.55 34.16
CA ARG A 278 -13.27 19.26 35.56
C ARG A 278 -14.16 18.20 36.20
N SER A 279 -15.46 18.21 35.91
CA SER A 279 -16.41 17.27 36.52
C SER A 279 -16.16 15.82 36.08
N ILE A 280 -15.68 15.60 34.85
CA ILE A 280 -15.20 14.28 34.39
C ILE A 280 -14.06 13.81 35.30
N GLY A 281 -13.07 14.66 35.56
CA GLY A 281 -11.96 14.34 36.45
C GLY A 281 -12.40 13.99 37.88
N GLN A 282 -13.41 14.68 38.41
CA GLN A 282 -13.90 14.44 39.78
C GLN A 282 -14.46 13.02 39.99
N VAL A 283 -15.06 12.42 38.96
CA VAL A 283 -15.61 11.06 39.02
C VAL A 283 -14.69 10.01 38.40
N ALA A 284 -13.65 10.42 37.68
CA ALA A 284 -12.75 9.55 36.93
C ALA A 284 -12.10 8.48 37.79
N GLN A 285 -11.62 8.83 38.99
CA GLN A 285 -10.97 7.88 39.88
C GLN A 285 -11.87 6.68 40.21
N ALA A 286 -13.13 6.95 40.61
CA ALA A 286 -14.07 5.90 40.97
C ALA A 286 -14.45 5.04 39.75
N LYS A 287 -14.70 5.68 38.60
CA LYS A 287 -15.11 4.99 37.37
C LYS A 287 -13.98 4.14 36.78
N VAL A 288 -12.75 4.66 36.73
CA VAL A 288 -11.58 3.95 36.20
C VAL A 288 -11.14 2.82 37.13
N ASN A 289 -11.17 3.01 38.46
CA ASN A 289 -10.85 1.93 39.40
C ASN A 289 -11.80 0.73 39.23
N GLY A 290 -13.05 0.96 38.86
CA GLY A 290 -14.03 -0.10 38.56
C GLY A 290 -13.70 -0.92 37.30
N LEU A 291 -12.73 -0.51 36.48
CA LEU A 291 -12.31 -1.22 35.27
C LEU A 291 -11.31 -2.35 35.55
N SER A 292 -11.00 -2.68 36.81
CA SER A 292 -10.06 -3.76 37.14
C SER A 292 -10.68 -5.16 37.15
N ASP A 293 -12.01 -5.26 37.26
CA ASP A 293 -12.69 -6.54 37.46
C ASP A 293 -12.60 -7.42 36.21
N PRO A 294 -11.99 -8.62 36.26
CA PRO A 294 -11.90 -9.51 35.11
C PRO A 294 -13.22 -10.13 34.67
N ASN A 295 -14.28 -10.06 35.49
CA ASN A 295 -15.55 -10.73 35.23
C ASN A 295 -16.64 -9.80 34.67
N THR A 296 -16.44 -8.48 34.75
CA THR A 296 -17.37 -7.50 34.20
C THR A 296 -17.01 -7.18 32.76
N LEU A 297 -17.96 -7.36 31.83
CA LEU A 297 -17.75 -7.07 30.42
C LEU A 297 -17.27 -5.62 30.22
N TRP A 298 -16.35 -5.42 29.27
CA TRP A 298 -15.85 -4.10 28.88
C TRP A 298 -15.10 -3.35 29.99
N THR A 299 -14.55 -4.06 30.98
CA THR A 299 -13.50 -3.55 31.84
C THR A 299 -12.12 -3.87 31.26
N ILE A 300 -11.08 -3.18 31.72
CA ILE A 300 -9.70 -3.45 31.31
C ILE A 300 -9.25 -4.82 31.85
N GLY A 301 -9.69 -5.18 33.06
CA GLY A 301 -9.44 -6.50 33.62
C GLY A 301 -10.04 -7.62 32.77
N TRP A 302 -11.24 -7.40 32.24
CA TRP A 302 -11.86 -8.38 31.35
C TRP A 302 -11.08 -8.54 30.05
N LEU A 303 -10.59 -7.45 29.45
CA LEU A 303 -9.73 -7.52 28.25
C LEU A 303 -8.41 -8.27 28.52
N PHE A 304 -7.79 -8.09 29.69
CA PHE A 304 -6.65 -8.91 30.11
C PHE A 304 -7.01 -10.40 30.24
N SER A 305 -8.21 -10.72 30.74
CA SER A 305 -8.67 -12.12 30.80
C SER A 305 -8.84 -12.72 29.40
N ILE A 306 -9.33 -11.95 28.42
CA ILE A 306 -9.43 -12.37 27.02
C ILE A 306 -8.04 -12.57 26.40
N MET A 307 -7.09 -11.67 26.64
CA MET A 307 -5.69 -11.87 26.19
C MET A 307 -5.10 -13.17 26.74
N GLY A 308 -5.31 -13.46 28.03
CA GLY A 308 -4.89 -14.72 28.64
C GLY A 308 -5.54 -15.95 27.99
N MET A 309 -6.84 -15.85 27.64
CA MET A 309 -7.57 -16.90 26.92
C MET A 309 -6.99 -17.14 25.52
N VAL A 310 -6.74 -16.07 24.75
CA VAL A 310 -6.15 -16.13 23.41
C VAL A 310 -4.75 -16.74 23.45
N ALA A 311 -3.93 -16.33 24.43
CA ALA A 311 -2.60 -16.88 24.64
C ALA A 311 -2.63 -18.39 24.95
N ALA A 312 -3.54 -18.84 25.82
CA ALA A 312 -3.63 -20.25 26.20
C ALA A 312 -4.06 -21.18 25.06
N LYS A 313 -4.83 -20.67 24.10
CA LYS A 313 -5.30 -21.44 22.93
C LYS A 313 -4.20 -21.69 21.91
N HIS A 314 -3.24 -20.78 21.79
CA HIS A 314 -2.22 -20.82 20.75
C HIS A 314 -0.89 -21.39 21.29
N ARG A 315 -0.48 -22.56 20.79
CA ARG A 315 0.85 -23.14 21.09
C ARG A 315 1.76 -22.88 19.90
N GLN A 316 2.88 -22.19 20.13
CA GLN A 316 3.86 -21.95 19.07
C GLN A 316 4.39 -23.27 18.52
N LYS A 317 4.43 -23.39 17.19
CA LYS A 317 5.10 -24.48 16.50
C LYS A 317 6.60 -24.38 16.81
N ARG A 318 7.23 -25.49 17.17
CA ARG A 318 8.69 -25.57 17.38
C ARG A 318 9.34 -26.05 16.10
N ALA A 319 10.51 -25.51 15.79
CA ALA A 319 11.38 -26.01 14.74
C ALA A 319 11.52 -27.54 14.85
N GLN A 320 11.14 -28.27 13.79
CA GLN A 320 11.48 -29.68 13.68
C GLN A 320 12.91 -29.82 13.16
N ILE A 321 13.88 -29.67 14.06
CA ILE A 321 15.28 -29.91 13.72
C ILE A 321 15.46 -31.42 13.53
N LYS A 322 15.65 -31.88 12.29
CA LYS A 322 16.05 -33.26 12.02
C LYS A 322 17.40 -33.51 12.70
N ALA A 323 17.52 -34.60 13.45
CA ALA A 323 18.67 -34.88 14.34
C ALA A 323 20.06 -35.01 13.66
N LYS A 324 20.15 -34.81 12.34
CA LYS A 324 21.39 -34.92 11.55
C LYS A 324 21.74 -33.68 10.73
N GLU A 325 20.95 -32.60 10.77
CA GLU A 325 21.18 -31.37 10.00
C GLU A 325 21.60 -30.20 10.90
N THR A 326 22.54 -29.37 10.43
CA THR A 326 23.09 -28.20 11.14
C THR A 326 22.25 -26.94 10.92
N THR A 327 20.92 -27.06 10.89
CA THR A 327 20.03 -25.91 10.69
C THR A 327 20.16 -24.96 11.89
N LYS A 328 20.72 -23.76 11.66
CA LYS A 328 20.78 -22.70 12.67
C LYS A 328 19.47 -21.92 12.65
N ALA A 329 18.63 -22.10 13.66
CA ALA A 329 17.49 -21.24 13.89
C ALA A 329 17.97 -19.88 14.44
N ASN A 330 17.91 -18.83 13.64
CA ASN A 330 18.14 -17.46 14.09
C ASN A 330 16.80 -16.74 14.19
N ALA A 331 16.36 -16.43 15.41
CA ALA A 331 15.19 -15.58 15.63
C ALA A 331 15.56 -14.11 15.40
N SER A 332 15.48 -13.64 14.15
CA SER A 332 15.43 -12.20 13.87
C SER A 332 13.97 -11.77 13.96
N HIS A 333 13.65 -10.88 14.91
CA HIS A 333 12.37 -10.21 14.97
C HIS A 333 12.53 -8.83 14.32
N PRO A 334 12.01 -8.61 13.09
CA PRO A 334 11.93 -7.27 12.54
C PRO A 334 11.18 -6.39 13.56
N SER A 335 11.71 -5.22 13.87
CA SER A 335 11.07 -4.28 14.80
C SER A 335 9.79 -3.71 14.15
N THR A 336 8.62 -4.07 14.66
CA THR A 336 7.30 -3.66 14.13
C THR A 336 6.42 -2.96 15.18
N ALA A 337 6.97 -1.91 15.82
CA ALA A 337 6.24 -1.11 16.81
C ALA A 337 4.82 -0.76 16.31
N THR A 338 3.81 -0.84 17.17
CA THR A 338 2.40 -0.60 16.83
C THR A 338 1.80 0.51 17.70
N ASP A 339 0.75 1.15 17.19
CA ASP A 339 -0.06 2.06 17.99
C ASP A 339 -1.52 2.07 17.48
N LYS A 340 -2.38 2.82 18.17
CA LYS A 340 -3.80 2.98 17.88
C LYS A 340 -4.13 4.39 17.44
N SER A 341 -5.10 4.49 16.53
CA SER A 341 -5.76 5.74 16.16
C SER A 341 -7.26 5.57 15.97
N ASN A 342 -8.05 6.60 16.32
CA ASN A 342 -9.46 6.73 15.99
C ASN A 342 -9.71 7.66 14.78
N LYS A 343 -8.68 8.34 14.29
CA LYS A 343 -8.77 9.28 13.16
C LYS A 343 -7.47 9.29 12.37
N GLN A 344 -7.59 9.12 11.07
CA GLN A 344 -6.50 9.17 10.10
C GLN A 344 -6.90 10.12 8.97
N ALA A 345 -5.91 10.73 8.34
CA ALA A 345 -6.10 11.38 7.05
C ALA A 345 -6.51 10.34 6.00
N HIS A 346 -7.23 10.78 4.97
CA HIS A 346 -7.53 9.93 3.83
C HIS A 346 -6.25 9.50 3.12
N ALA A 347 -6.28 8.33 2.46
CA ALA A 347 -5.19 7.94 1.57
C ALA A 347 -5.05 8.96 0.44
N GLU A 348 -3.83 9.12 -0.04
CA GLU A 348 -3.49 10.11 -1.07
C GLU A 348 -3.03 9.46 -2.37
N ASN A 349 -2.53 8.22 -2.30
CA ASN A 349 -1.90 7.54 -3.42
C ASN A 349 -2.47 6.13 -3.64
N ASN A 350 -2.28 5.64 -4.87
CA ASN A 350 -2.35 4.21 -5.18
C ASN A 350 -0.97 3.60 -4.94
N ALA A 351 -0.93 2.51 -4.20
CA ALA A 351 0.31 1.79 -3.95
C ALA A 351 0.84 1.11 -5.21
N ASN A 352 2.15 0.91 -5.28
CA ASN A 352 2.78 0.09 -6.30
C ASN A 352 2.26 -1.36 -6.17
N GLN A 353 1.61 -1.87 -7.22
CA GLN A 353 0.97 -3.20 -7.20
C GLN A 353 1.99 -4.34 -7.04
N CYS A 354 3.22 -4.19 -7.54
CA CYS A 354 4.29 -5.17 -7.35
C CYS A 354 4.66 -5.34 -5.87
N LYS A 355 4.47 -4.29 -5.08
CA LYS A 355 4.70 -4.33 -3.62
C LYS A 355 3.40 -4.48 -2.83
N ASN A 356 2.22 -4.19 -3.38
CA ASN A 356 0.95 -4.21 -2.65
C ASN A 356 0.08 -5.44 -2.97
N CYS A 357 0.37 -6.56 -2.29
CA CYS A 357 -0.47 -7.74 -2.37
C CYS A 357 -1.91 -7.42 -1.91
N MET A 358 -2.91 -7.72 -2.75
CA MET A 358 -4.34 -7.53 -2.46
C MET A 358 -4.75 -6.07 -2.17
N GLY A 359 -4.28 -5.15 -3.03
CA GLY A 359 -4.59 -3.71 -2.98
C GLY A 359 -5.88 -3.26 -3.69
N GLY A 360 -6.60 -4.17 -4.34
CA GLY A 360 -7.83 -3.86 -5.08
C GLY A 360 -8.67 -5.10 -5.42
N THR A 361 -9.84 -4.88 -6.01
CA THR A 361 -10.76 -5.95 -6.40
C THR A 361 -10.26 -6.69 -7.64
N GLY A 362 -9.70 -7.90 -7.50
CA GLY A 362 -9.27 -8.71 -8.65
C GLY A 362 -8.38 -7.99 -9.68
N GLY A 363 -7.73 -6.88 -9.31
CA GLY A 363 -6.94 -5.99 -10.17
C GLY A 363 -7.62 -4.71 -10.69
N SER A 364 -8.94 -4.53 -10.52
CA SER A 364 -9.74 -3.40 -11.06
C SER A 364 -9.79 -2.20 -10.13
N ILE A 365 -10.55 -2.25 -9.03
CA ILE A 365 -10.79 -1.08 -8.17
C ILE A 365 -9.82 -1.09 -6.98
N THR A 366 -9.00 -0.05 -6.81
CA THR A 366 -8.10 0.05 -5.66
C THR A 366 -8.84 0.33 -4.36
N PHE A 367 -8.44 -0.34 -3.28
CA PHE A 367 -9.07 -0.13 -1.97
C PHE A 367 -8.75 1.21 -1.34
N ALA A 368 -7.58 1.79 -1.63
CA ALA A 368 -7.19 3.07 -1.05
C ALA A 368 -7.93 4.25 -1.68
N MET A 369 -7.93 4.31 -3.02
CA MET A 369 -8.41 5.46 -3.77
C MET A 369 -9.73 5.23 -4.50
N GLY A 370 -10.20 3.99 -4.65
CA GLY A 370 -11.37 3.68 -5.48
C GLY A 370 -11.09 3.90 -6.96
N THR A 371 -9.83 3.81 -7.37
CA THR A 371 -9.41 4.00 -8.76
C THR A 371 -9.63 2.72 -9.52
N GLU A 372 -10.27 2.81 -10.69
CA GLU A 372 -10.37 1.67 -11.62
C GLU A 372 -9.10 1.60 -12.48
N PHE A 373 -8.52 0.41 -12.56
CA PHE A 373 -7.34 0.06 -13.36
C PHE A 373 -7.62 -1.19 -14.19
N PHE A 374 -7.42 -1.11 -15.51
CA PHE A 374 -7.35 -2.32 -16.33
C PHE A 374 -6.52 -2.09 -17.59
N THR A 375 -5.99 -3.18 -18.14
CA THR A 375 -5.13 -3.16 -19.33
C THR A 375 -5.73 -4.06 -20.41
N HIS A 376 -5.82 -3.52 -21.63
CA HIS A 376 -6.16 -4.28 -22.84
C HIS A 376 -4.95 -4.36 -23.76
N VAL A 377 -4.76 -5.52 -24.38
CA VAL A 377 -3.71 -5.77 -25.38
C VAL A 377 -4.36 -5.76 -26.75
N ASP A 378 -3.97 -4.83 -27.59
CA ASP A 378 -4.56 -4.64 -28.92
C ASP A 378 -3.80 -5.44 -29.99
N ALA A 379 -2.47 -5.57 -29.89
CA ALA A 379 -1.66 -6.29 -30.87
C ALA A 379 -0.32 -6.80 -30.30
N GLN A 380 0.22 -7.87 -30.90
CA GLN A 380 1.57 -8.38 -30.65
C GLN A 380 2.47 -8.10 -31.87
N LEU A 381 3.72 -7.72 -31.63
CA LEU A 381 4.61 -7.23 -32.69
C LEU A 381 5.55 -8.29 -33.29
N GLY A 382 5.68 -9.45 -32.65
CA GLY A 382 6.55 -10.56 -33.10
C GLY A 382 7.19 -11.30 -31.93
N GLY A 383 8.06 -12.28 -32.24
CA GLY A 383 8.71 -13.15 -31.24
C GLY A 383 9.85 -12.50 -30.43
N ILE A 384 10.71 -11.70 -31.05
CA ILE A 384 11.77 -10.95 -30.33
C ILE A 384 11.22 -9.72 -29.61
N ILE A 385 10.24 -9.04 -30.23
CA ILE A 385 9.68 -7.82 -29.68
C ILE A 385 8.78 -8.22 -28.53
N GLN A 386 9.32 -8.12 -27.32
CA GLN A 386 8.60 -8.43 -26.08
C GLN A 386 7.46 -7.45 -25.82
N ASP A 387 7.47 -6.27 -26.45
CA ASP A 387 6.39 -5.31 -26.34
C ASP A 387 5.14 -5.77 -27.07
N SER A 388 4.01 -5.58 -26.40
CA SER A 388 2.70 -5.56 -27.03
C SER A 388 2.21 -4.13 -27.14
N ILE A 389 1.36 -3.88 -28.13
CA ILE A 389 0.53 -2.68 -28.14
C ILE A 389 -0.54 -2.90 -27.09
N SER A 390 -0.38 -2.23 -25.96
CA SER A 390 -1.30 -2.30 -24.84
C SER A 390 -1.64 -0.91 -24.31
N ARG A 391 -2.82 -0.80 -23.72
CA ARG A 391 -3.32 0.43 -23.14
C ARG A 391 -3.88 0.14 -21.76
N THR A 392 -3.49 0.96 -20.80
CA THR A 392 -3.98 0.90 -19.42
C THR A 392 -4.87 2.11 -19.17
N TYR A 393 -6.11 1.86 -18.78
CA TYR A 393 -7.03 2.90 -18.32
C TYR A 393 -6.85 3.11 -16.82
N VAL A 394 -6.81 4.37 -16.38
CA VAL A 394 -6.70 4.73 -14.97
C VAL A 394 -7.66 5.86 -14.63
N SER A 395 -8.71 5.57 -13.87
CA SER A 395 -9.82 6.51 -13.72
C SER A 395 -9.48 7.87 -13.09
N ASN A 396 -8.42 7.94 -12.27
CA ASN A 396 -7.97 9.18 -11.62
C ASN A 396 -6.73 9.82 -12.26
N LEU A 397 -6.29 9.36 -13.44
CA LEU A 397 -5.13 9.89 -14.15
C LEU A 397 -5.51 11.10 -15.02
N TYR A 398 -6.02 12.16 -14.40
CA TYR A 398 -6.45 13.38 -15.10
C TYR A 398 -5.31 14.13 -15.80
N GLN A 399 -4.05 13.80 -15.49
CA GLN A 399 -2.86 14.23 -16.23
C GLN A 399 -2.86 13.75 -17.70
N MET A 400 -3.68 12.75 -18.01
CA MET A 400 -3.81 12.11 -19.32
C MET A 400 -5.20 12.33 -19.93
N ASP A 401 -5.98 13.32 -19.47
CA ASP A 401 -7.28 13.66 -20.09
C ASP A 401 -7.12 14.07 -21.57
N ASP A 402 -5.95 14.57 -21.98
CA ASP A 402 -5.60 14.96 -23.36
C ASP A 402 -4.73 13.93 -24.10
N ALA A 403 -4.70 12.66 -23.65
CA ALA A 403 -3.87 11.63 -24.24
C ALA A 403 -4.34 11.21 -25.65
N ILE A 404 -3.38 10.90 -26.53
CA ILE A 404 -3.63 10.58 -27.94
C ILE A 404 -4.40 9.27 -28.17
N PHE A 405 -4.46 8.39 -27.17
CA PHE A 405 -5.24 7.15 -27.20
C PHE A 405 -6.62 7.29 -26.55
N GLY A 406 -7.01 8.52 -26.19
CA GLY A 406 -8.23 8.85 -25.47
C GLY A 406 -7.98 9.20 -24.02
N ALA A 407 -8.92 9.92 -23.41
CA ALA A 407 -8.78 10.41 -22.04
C ALA A 407 -8.44 9.29 -21.04
N ARG A 408 -7.38 9.51 -20.25
CA ARG A 408 -6.90 8.64 -19.17
C ARG A 408 -6.39 7.25 -19.60
N TRP A 409 -6.07 7.09 -20.87
CA TRP A 409 -5.37 5.94 -21.39
C TRP A 409 -3.86 6.21 -21.50
N VAL A 410 -3.05 5.31 -20.95
CA VAL A 410 -1.59 5.31 -21.08
C VAL A 410 -1.11 4.05 -21.77
N THR A 411 -0.02 4.13 -22.51
CA THR A 411 0.66 2.99 -23.15
C THR A 411 2.13 2.97 -22.71
N PRO A 412 2.84 1.86 -22.91
CA PRO A 412 4.29 1.80 -22.70
C PRO A 412 5.07 2.87 -23.49
N PHE A 413 4.46 3.48 -24.50
CA PHE A 413 5.08 4.47 -25.40
C PHE A 413 4.60 5.90 -25.15
N THR A 414 3.65 6.12 -24.22
CA THR A 414 3.10 7.45 -23.91
C THR A 414 3.33 7.90 -22.46
N THR A 415 4.15 7.16 -21.70
CA THR A 415 4.67 7.64 -20.41
C THR A 415 5.32 9.02 -20.57
N LYS A 416 5.25 9.87 -19.54
CA LYS A 416 5.82 11.23 -19.57
C LYS A 416 6.22 11.69 -18.18
N ILE A 417 7.10 12.69 -18.11
CA ILE A 417 7.32 13.45 -16.89
C ILE A 417 6.57 14.77 -17.06
N SER A 418 5.57 15.03 -16.23
CA SER A 418 4.71 16.21 -16.34
C SER A 418 4.93 17.17 -15.19
N ARG A 419 4.58 18.45 -15.39
CA ARG A 419 4.46 19.37 -14.26
C ARG A 419 3.39 18.90 -13.32
N LYS A 420 3.72 18.81 -12.04
CA LYS A 420 2.79 18.38 -11.03
C LYS A 420 1.61 19.34 -10.94
N PHE A 421 0.39 18.82 -10.99
CA PHE A 421 -0.80 19.61 -10.67
C PHE A 421 -1.83 18.75 -9.97
N LYS A 422 -2.73 19.40 -9.23
CA LYS A 422 -3.86 18.71 -8.61
C LYS A 422 -5.17 19.10 -9.27
N TYR A 423 -6.07 18.14 -9.38
CA TYR A 423 -7.46 18.42 -9.71
C TYR A 423 -8.16 19.13 -8.54
N THR A 424 -8.88 20.22 -8.82
CA THR A 424 -9.76 20.85 -7.82
C THR A 424 -11.16 21.09 -8.37
N SER A 425 -12.17 20.67 -7.61
CA SER A 425 -13.59 20.81 -8.00
C SER A 425 -14.06 22.27 -8.08
N LYS A 426 -13.27 23.22 -7.56
CA LYS A 426 -13.60 24.65 -7.52
C LYS A 426 -13.41 25.35 -8.87
N LYS A 427 -12.62 24.78 -9.79
CA LYS A 427 -12.38 25.31 -11.14
C LYS A 427 -12.24 24.15 -12.13
N LYS A 428 -13.36 23.74 -12.73
CA LYS A 428 -13.42 22.55 -13.62
C LYS A 428 -12.40 22.58 -14.77
N ASP A 429 -12.00 23.76 -15.24
CA ASP A 429 -11.12 23.93 -16.40
C ASP A 429 -9.70 24.40 -16.04
N HIS A 430 -9.35 24.51 -14.75
CA HIS A 430 -8.07 25.07 -14.32
C HIS A 430 -7.21 24.01 -13.61
N LYS A 431 -6.05 23.70 -14.19
CA LYS A 431 -4.99 22.91 -13.53
C LYS A 431 -4.38 23.77 -12.41
N ASP A 432 -4.51 23.35 -11.15
CA ASP A 432 -3.83 23.99 -10.03
C ASP A 432 -2.40 23.43 -9.93
N TYR A 433 -1.50 24.00 -10.73
CA TYR A 433 -0.09 23.60 -10.77
C TYR A 433 0.58 23.75 -9.40
N LEU A 434 1.37 22.75 -9.06
CA LEU A 434 2.18 22.66 -7.86
C LEU A 434 3.65 22.74 -8.28
N ASN A 435 4.53 23.01 -7.30
CA ASN A 435 5.97 22.92 -7.56
C ASN A 435 6.38 21.45 -7.71
N GLY A 436 7.33 21.21 -8.62
CA GLY A 436 7.92 19.89 -8.87
C GLY A 436 7.37 19.21 -10.12
N LEU A 437 7.89 18.01 -10.37
CA LEU A 437 7.54 17.16 -11.49
C LEU A 437 6.90 15.86 -10.97
N GLU A 438 6.09 15.23 -11.82
CA GLU A 438 5.56 13.88 -11.58
C GLU A 438 5.82 12.99 -12.79
N TYR A 439 6.16 11.74 -12.54
CA TYR A 439 6.33 10.72 -13.56
C TYR A 439 5.03 9.94 -13.74
N ILE A 440 4.49 9.98 -14.96
CA ILE A 440 3.39 9.10 -15.37
C ILE A 440 4.00 7.78 -15.81
N CYS A 441 4.00 6.81 -14.90
CA CYS A 441 4.74 5.55 -15.04
C CYS A 441 3.97 4.49 -15.82
N LEU A 442 4.65 3.36 -16.07
CA LEU A 442 4.14 2.25 -16.89
C LEU A 442 2.86 1.60 -16.35
N ASP A 443 2.68 1.62 -15.03
CA ASP A 443 1.47 1.12 -14.37
C ASP A 443 0.32 2.15 -14.33
N GLY A 444 0.52 3.32 -14.96
CA GLY A 444 -0.47 4.39 -15.05
C GLY A 444 -0.68 5.20 -13.77
N ARG A 445 0.22 5.11 -12.78
CA ARG A 445 0.25 6.05 -11.65
C ARG A 445 1.01 7.33 -12.00
N ALA A 446 0.70 8.40 -11.29
CA ALA A 446 1.49 9.63 -11.27
C ALA A 446 2.34 9.63 -9.99
N ILE A 447 3.66 9.62 -10.14
CA ILE A 447 4.62 9.51 -9.04
C ILE A 447 5.40 10.81 -8.90
N ASP A 448 5.38 11.42 -7.72
CA ASP A 448 6.18 12.61 -7.44
C ASP A 448 7.68 12.35 -7.65
N LEU A 449 8.33 13.20 -8.45
CA LEU A 449 9.77 13.16 -8.62
C LEU A 449 10.46 14.17 -7.68
N PRO A 450 11.60 13.82 -7.09
CA PRO A 450 12.37 14.74 -6.27
C PRO A 450 13.02 15.83 -7.15
N ASP A 451 13.18 17.03 -6.58
CA ASP A 451 13.88 18.14 -7.23
C ASP A 451 15.39 17.85 -7.29
N LEU A 452 15.86 17.44 -8.46
CA LEU A 452 17.28 17.15 -8.74
C LEU A 452 17.91 18.21 -9.63
N LYS A 453 19.20 18.47 -9.41
CA LYS A 453 20.02 19.29 -10.31
C LYS A 453 20.61 18.44 -11.44
N LYS A 454 21.04 19.10 -12.52
CA LYS A 454 21.81 18.47 -13.59
C LYS A 454 22.96 17.60 -13.06
N GLY A 455 23.04 16.38 -13.54
CA GLY A 455 24.02 15.35 -13.17
C GLY A 455 23.70 14.58 -11.90
N GLN A 456 22.58 14.87 -11.22
CA GLN A 456 22.16 14.13 -10.03
C GLN A 456 21.25 12.96 -10.38
N SER A 457 21.35 11.92 -9.57
CA SER A 457 20.56 10.70 -9.64
C SER A 457 20.07 10.30 -8.25
N ILE A 458 18.91 9.67 -8.19
CA ILE A 458 18.38 9.07 -6.97
C ILE A 458 17.66 7.77 -7.30
N TYR A 459 17.96 6.73 -6.52
CA TYR A 459 17.23 5.47 -6.57
C TYR A 459 15.99 5.58 -5.70
N ASP A 460 14.82 5.29 -6.26
CA ASP A 460 13.58 5.15 -5.50
C ASP A 460 13.42 3.67 -5.10
N PRO A 461 13.55 3.32 -3.82
CA PRO A 461 13.47 1.93 -3.39
C PRO A 461 12.04 1.39 -3.40
N ILE A 462 11.00 2.23 -3.44
CA ILE A 462 9.60 1.82 -3.53
C ILE A 462 9.29 1.45 -4.98
N GLU A 463 9.66 2.32 -5.91
CA GLU A 463 9.36 2.15 -7.34
C GLU A 463 10.41 1.36 -8.11
N GLN A 464 11.56 1.10 -7.48
CA GLN A 464 12.68 0.31 -8.01
C GLN A 464 13.25 0.83 -9.33
N TYR A 465 13.22 2.15 -9.54
CA TYR A 465 13.92 2.82 -10.64
C TYR A 465 14.88 3.89 -10.11
N THR A 466 15.84 4.28 -10.95
CA THR A 466 16.70 5.44 -10.71
C THR A 466 16.24 6.60 -11.59
N TYR A 467 15.92 7.74 -10.98
CA TYR A 467 15.65 8.99 -11.69
C TYR A 467 16.93 9.82 -11.79
N THR A 468 17.25 10.31 -13.00
CA THR A 468 18.44 11.10 -13.29
C THR A 468 18.11 12.31 -14.15
N VAL A 469 18.63 13.49 -13.77
CA VAL A 469 18.56 14.70 -14.60
C VAL A 469 19.85 14.83 -15.40
N LEU A 470 19.86 14.37 -16.66
CA LEU A 470 21.06 14.43 -17.51
C LEU A 470 21.36 15.87 -17.94
N SER A 471 20.30 16.64 -18.25
CA SER A 471 20.35 18.07 -18.55
C SER A 471 18.96 18.70 -18.42
N ASP A 472 18.87 20.02 -18.51
CA ASP A 472 17.59 20.75 -18.57
C ASP A 472 16.70 20.34 -19.75
N GLN A 473 17.24 19.61 -20.73
CA GLN A 473 16.53 19.14 -21.91
C GLN A 473 16.27 17.63 -21.89
N LEU A 474 16.87 16.87 -20.97
CA LEU A 474 16.85 15.41 -21.02
C LEU A 474 16.91 14.80 -19.61
N HIS A 475 15.89 14.02 -19.30
CA HIS A 475 15.75 13.27 -18.05
C HIS A 475 15.76 11.76 -18.35
N LEU A 476 16.11 10.95 -17.36
CA LEU A 476 16.23 9.49 -17.49
C LEU A 476 15.55 8.79 -16.31
N ILE A 477 14.76 7.77 -16.63
CA ILE A 477 14.26 6.77 -15.67
C ILE A 477 14.89 5.42 -16.05
N ALA A 478 15.64 4.81 -15.13
CA ALA A 478 16.32 3.54 -15.34
C ALA A 478 15.80 2.45 -14.39
N TYR A 479 15.24 1.37 -14.95
CA TYR A 479 14.79 0.18 -14.23
C TYR A 479 15.94 -0.83 -14.19
N GLY A 480 16.88 -0.61 -13.28
CA GLY A 480 18.13 -1.36 -13.22
C GLY A 480 18.94 -1.26 -14.53
N GLU A 481 19.52 -2.37 -14.95
CA GLU A 481 20.18 -2.48 -16.27
C GLU A 481 19.25 -3.03 -17.36
N ASP A 482 18.00 -3.38 -17.01
CA ASP A 482 17.06 -4.02 -17.95
C ASP A 482 16.47 -3.01 -18.93
N GLU A 483 16.13 -1.80 -18.46
CA GLU A 483 15.47 -0.79 -19.27
C GLU A 483 15.84 0.64 -18.84
N LYS A 484 16.16 1.49 -19.81
CA LYS A 484 16.46 2.92 -19.65
C LYS A 484 15.53 3.72 -20.56
N ARG A 485 14.80 4.67 -19.99
CA ARG A 485 13.83 5.53 -20.67
C ARG A 485 14.24 6.98 -20.62
N TYR A 486 14.39 7.59 -21.79
CA TYR A 486 14.86 8.96 -21.94
C TYR A 486 13.70 9.88 -22.29
N TYR A 487 13.59 10.97 -21.53
CA TYR A 487 12.52 11.94 -21.62
C TYR A 487 13.08 13.30 -22.04
N GLU A 488 12.73 13.76 -23.24
CA GLU A 488 13.16 15.05 -23.76
C GLU A 488 12.17 16.16 -23.40
N LYS A 489 12.67 17.36 -23.17
CA LYS A 489 11.83 18.51 -22.84
C LYS A 489 10.90 18.86 -24.00
N TYR A 490 9.62 19.04 -23.70
CA TYR A 490 8.61 19.46 -24.65
C TYR A 490 7.63 20.44 -24.00
N GLY A 491 7.76 21.71 -24.38
CA GLY A 491 7.14 22.80 -23.67
C GLY A 491 7.63 22.83 -22.23
N GLU A 492 6.76 22.45 -21.32
CA GLU A 492 7.01 22.51 -19.88
C GLU A 492 6.98 21.12 -19.21
N ASP A 493 6.64 20.10 -19.99
CA ASP A 493 6.71 18.69 -19.63
C ASP A 493 7.93 18.04 -20.31
N TYR A 494 8.14 16.75 -20.09
CA TYR A 494 9.10 15.93 -20.82
C TYR A 494 8.40 14.69 -21.38
N ARG A 495 8.57 14.45 -22.67
CA ARG A 495 7.97 13.31 -23.39
C ARG A 495 9.01 12.21 -23.62
N LEU A 496 8.56 10.97 -23.65
CA LEU A 496 9.43 9.82 -23.94
C LEU A 496 9.97 9.89 -25.38
N SER A 497 11.28 9.90 -25.57
CA SER A 497 11.90 9.92 -26.91
C SER A 497 12.60 8.61 -27.27
N TYR A 498 13.09 7.89 -26.27
CA TYR A 498 13.92 6.71 -26.49
C TYR A 498 13.85 5.71 -25.33
N ILE A 499 13.85 4.42 -25.67
CA ILE A 499 13.98 3.30 -24.75
C ILE A 499 15.19 2.47 -25.17
N GLU A 500 16.03 2.13 -24.21
CA GLU A 500 17.18 1.23 -24.37
C GLU A 500 17.02 0.04 -23.41
N ARG A 501 17.31 -1.17 -23.89
CA ARG A 501 17.24 -2.40 -23.11
C ARG A 501 18.51 -3.23 -23.26
N LYS A 502 18.60 -4.30 -22.48
CA LYS A 502 19.67 -5.31 -22.58
C LYS A 502 19.82 -5.87 -23.99
N ASN A 503 21.01 -6.39 -24.27
CA ASN A 503 21.37 -7.02 -25.54
C ASN A 503 21.11 -6.11 -26.75
N GLY A 504 21.22 -4.78 -26.62
CA GLY A 504 21.16 -3.87 -27.77
C GLY A 504 19.77 -3.53 -28.30
N PHE A 505 18.69 -4.03 -27.67
CA PHE A 505 17.33 -3.73 -28.09
C PHE A 505 16.93 -2.29 -27.76
N LYS A 506 16.34 -1.59 -28.72
CA LYS A 506 16.06 -0.15 -28.65
C LYS A 506 14.69 0.17 -29.24
N VAL A 507 14.00 1.13 -28.64
CA VAL A 507 12.76 1.71 -29.17
C VAL A 507 12.94 3.21 -29.35
N ALA A 508 12.79 3.70 -30.58
CA ALA A 508 12.84 5.13 -30.87
C ALA A 508 11.44 5.67 -31.18
N LEU A 509 11.10 6.80 -30.58
CA LEU A 509 9.81 7.47 -30.75
C LEU A 509 10.00 8.75 -31.56
N ARG A 510 9.23 8.93 -32.64
CA ARG A 510 9.28 10.12 -33.49
C ARG A 510 8.00 10.93 -33.38
N TYR A 511 8.16 12.25 -33.39
CA TYR A 511 7.07 13.22 -33.20
C TYR A 511 6.95 14.14 -34.41
N ASP A 512 6.78 13.57 -35.60
CA ASP A 512 6.87 14.35 -36.85
C ASP A 512 5.53 14.94 -37.28
N HIS A 513 4.42 14.44 -36.73
CA HIS A 513 3.11 14.99 -37.02
C HIS A 513 2.91 16.32 -36.28
N VAL A 514 2.46 17.36 -36.99
CA VAL A 514 2.20 18.69 -36.40
C VAL A 514 0.69 18.95 -36.42
N SER A 515 0.11 19.14 -35.23
CA SER A 515 -1.30 19.49 -35.08
C SER A 515 -1.60 20.90 -35.58
N THR A 516 -2.88 21.24 -35.69
CA THR A 516 -3.34 22.60 -36.04
C THR A 516 -2.83 23.69 -35.10
N ASP A 517 -2.56 23.32 -33.84
CA ASP A 517 -2.03 24.23 -32.81
C ASP A 517 -0.49 24.22 -32.75
N ASN A 518 0.16 23.72 -33.80
CA ASN A 518 1.61 23.60 -33.95
C ASN A 518 2.27 22.72 -32.87
N LYS A 519 1.52 21.73 -32.34
CA LYS A 519 2.06 20.74 -31.41
C LYS A 519 2.54 19.52 -32.18
N THR A 520 3.75 19.05 -31.89
CA THR A 520 4.25 17.79 -32.44
C THR A 520 3.68 16.59 -31.67
N ILE A 521 3.13 15.61 -32.38
CA ILE A 521 2.46 14.42 -31.84
C ILE A 521 3.23 13.16 -32.24
N LEU A 522 3.24 12.14 -31.36
CA LEU A 522 3.88 10.85 -31.63
C LEU A 522 3.30 10.27 -32.93
N SER A 523 4.16 10.06 -33.92
CA SER A 523 3.80 9.59 -35.25
C SER A 523 4.35 8.21 -35.55
N ASP A 524 5.53 7.86 -35.02
CA ASP A 524 6.19 6.60 -35.35
C ASP A 524 6.88 5.98 -34.13
N ILE A 525 6.90 4.64 -34.11
CA ILE A 525 7.61 3.83 -33.12
C ILE A 525 8.49 2.84 -33.88
N LEU A 526 9.80 2.91 -33.66
CA LEU A 526 10.79 2.07 -34.35
C LEU A 526 11.46 1.13 -33.36
N PHE A 527 11.35 -0.17 -33.59
CA PHE A 527 11.99 -1.22 -32.81
C PHE A 527 13.26 -1.66 -33.52
N LYS A 528 14.37 -1.65 -32.79
CA LYS A 528 15.69 -1.98 -33.34
C LYS A 528 16.43 -2.97 -32.47
N GLN A 529 17.19 -3.84 -33.13
CA GLN A 529 18.24 -4.65 -32.54
C GLN A 529 19.57 -4.04 -32.98
N ASP A 530 20.26 -3.38 -32.06
CA ASP A 530 21.41 -2.53 -32.37
C ASP A 530 21.03 -1.47 -33.42
N ASP A 531 21.54 -1.59 -34.65
CA ASP A 531 21.20 -0.70 -35.77
C ASP A 531 20.20 -1.34 -36.76
N ASN A 532 19.87 -2.63 -36.60
CA ASN A 532 18.93 -3.33 -37.47
C ASN A 532 17.49 -2.99 -37.09
N LEU A 533 16.67 -2.60 -38.07
CA LEU A 533 15.25 -2.30 -37.87
C LEU A 533 14.45 -3.60 -37.84
N LEU A 534 13.83 -3.90 -36.69
CA LEU A 534 12.97 -5.07 -36.51
C LEU A 534 11.53 -4.78 -36.91
N ALA A 535 11.01 -3.63 -36.50
CA ALA A 535 9.66 -3.19 -36.84
C ALA A 535 9.58 -1.66 -36.86
N HIS A 536 8.73 -1.14 -37.75
CA HIS A 536 8.40 0.28 -37.82
C HIS A 536 6.88 0.40 -37.80
N LEU A 537 6.36 1.08 -36.78
CA LEU A 537 4.95 1.38 -36.63
C LEU A 537 4.69 2.85 -36.94
N ALA A 538 3.62 3.12 -37.68
CA ALA A 538 3.05 4.46 -37.87
C ALA A 538 1.71 4.58 -37.15
N LEU A 539 1.55 5.70 -36.44
CA LEU A 539 0.31 6.12 -35.80
C LEU A 539 -0.40 7.08 -36.74
N GLN A 540 -1.49 6.62 -37.35
CA GLN A 540 -2.37 7.49 -38.12
C GLN A 540 -3.24 8.29 -37.14
N LEU A 541 -3.41 9.58 -37.42
CA LEU A 541 -4.12 10.48 -36.52
C LEU A 541 -5.43 11.00 -37.13
N THR A 542 -6.44 11.17 -36.29
CA THR A 542 -7.65 11.93 -36.58
C THR A 542 -7.33 13.43 -36.67
N PRO A 543 -8.24 14.25 -37.24
CA PRO A 543 -8.08 15.72 -37.24
C PRO A 543 -7.93 16.33 -35.84
N GLN A 544 -8.42 15.65 -34.79
CA GLN A 544 -8.30 16.06 -33.40
C GLN A 544 -6.94 15.68 -32.77
N GLY A 545 -6.08 14.95 -33.49
CA GLY A 545 -4.78 14.50 -33.00
C GLY A 545 -4.83 13.23 -32.16
N LEU A 546 -5.93 12.46 -32.24
CA LEU A 546 -6.07 11.14 -31.61
C LEU A 546 -5.62 10.04 -32.58
N VAL A 547 -5.09 8.93 -32.08
CA VAL A 547 -4.64 7.81 -32.93
C VAL A 547 -5.84 7.08 -33.49
N SER A 548 -6.06 7.11 -34.80
CA SER A 548 -7.11 6.32 -35.46
C SER A 548 -6.66 4.88 -35.70
N ASP A 549 -5.41 4.68 -36.12
CA ASP A 549 -4.89 3.38 -36.52
C ASP A 549 -3.40 3.24 -36.22
N ILE A 550 -2.98 2.02 -35.91
CA ILE A 550 -1.58 1.64 -35.84
C ILE A 550 -1.27 0.74 -37.01
N TRP A 551 -0.35 1.17 -37.85
CA TRP A 551 0.10 0.43 -39.02
C TRP A 551 1.52 -0.04 -38.84
N THR A 552 1.84 -1.21 -39.36
CA THR A 552 3.22 -1.57 -39.70
C THR A 552 3.63 -0.88 -41.00
N ILE A 553 4.90 -0.53 -41.11
CA ILE A 553 5.52 -0.01 -42.33
C ILE A 553 6.49 -1.04 -42.89
N LYS A 554 6.33 -1.36 -44.18
CA LYS A 554 7.25 -2.21 -44.97
C LYS A 554 7.67 -1.42 -46.20
N ASN A 555 8.98 -1.30 -46.44
CA ASN A 555 9.54 -0.56 -47.57
C ASN A 555 9.04 0.91 -47.69
N GLY A 556 8.78 1.57 -46.54
CA GLY A 556 8.32 2.95 -46.50
C GLY A 556 6.84 3.15 -46.84
N GLN A 557 6.05 2.08 -46.98
CA GLN A 557 4.61 2.12 -47.20
C GLN A 557 3.86 1.46 -46.03
N LEU A 558 2.63 1.91 -45.78
CA LEU A 558 1.72 1.24 -44.84
C LEU A 558 1.41 -0.18 -45.36
N ASP A 559 1.57 -1.17 -44.49
CA ASP A 559 1.50 -2.59 -44.87
C ASP A 559 0.31 -3.30 -44.20
N ARG A 560 0.34 -3.42 -42.87
CA ARG A 560 -0.68 -4.13 -42.08
C ARG A 560 -1.18 -3.27 -40.91
N VAL A 561 -2.50 -3.15 -40.77
CA VAL A 561 -3.16 -2.57 -39.58
C VAL A 561 -3.04 -3.52 -38.41
N LEU A 562 -2.56 -3.03 -37.28
CA LEU A 562 -2.46 -3.77 -36.02
C LEU A 562 -3.65 -3.51 -35.10
N ALA A 563 -4.11 -2.26 -35.07
CA ALA A 563 -5.24 -1.84 -34.25
C ALA A 563 -5.87 -0.58 -34.83
N SER A 564 -7.17 -0.42 -34.62
CA SER A 564 -7.97 0.76 -34.99
C SER A 564 -8.81 1.23 -33.79
N TYR A 565 -9.06 2.53 -33.70
CA TYR A 565 -9.66 3.17 -32.55
C TYR A 565 -10.72 4.22 -32.94
N ASP A 566 -11.86 4.17 -32.26
CA ASP A 566 -12.94 5.14 -32.42
C ASP A 566 -13.17 5.93 -31.13
N TYR A 567 -13.53 7.20 -31.29
CA TYR A 567 -13.69 8.16 -30.20
C TYR A 567 -15.04 8.85 -30.25
N ASP A 568 -15.54 9.25 -29.08
CA ASP A 568 -16.66 10.19 -28.99
C ASP A 568 -16.21 11.65 -29.20
N GLN A 569 -17.16 12.58 -29.12
CA GLN A 569 -16.88 14.02 -29.30
C GLN A 569 -16.05 14.64 -28.17
N GLN A 570 -15.92 13.98 -27.02
CA GLN A 570 -15.13 14.41 -25.87
C GLN A 570 -13.71 13.83 -25.91
N GLY A 571 -13.39 12.99 -26.89
CA GLY A 571 -12.10 12.29 -26.98
C GLY A 571 -12.03 11.04 -26.11
N ASP A 572 -13.17 10.53 -25.63
CA ASP A 572 -13.24 9.22 -24.97
C ASP A 572 -13.17 8.11 -26.01
N LEU A 573 -12.27 7.14 -25.80
CA LEU A 573 -12.13 5.96 -26.65
C LEU A 573 -13.33 5.03 -26.45
N VAL A 574 -14.21 4.91 -27.46
CA VAL A 574 -15.44 4.09 -27.38
C VAL A 574 -15.31 2.70 -27.98
N GLN A 575 -14.37 2.50 -28.90
CA GLN A 575 -14.10 1.20 -29.51
C GLN A 575 -12.61 1.04 -29.81
N ALA A 576 -12.10 -0.17 -29.63
CA ALA A 576 -10.77 -0.55 -30.07
C ALA A 576 -10.79 -1.92 -30.73
N THR A 577 -10.36 -1.97 -31.98
CA THR A 577 -10.42 -3.15 -32.84
C THR A 577 -9.02 -3.67 -33.07
N ASN A 578 -8.77 -4.96 -32.84
CA ASN A 578 -7.48 -5.58 -33.13
C ASN A 578 -7.35 -6.00 -34.61
N GLU A 579 -6.18 -6.49 -35.00
CA GLU A 579 -5.89 -6.96 -36.37
C GLU A 579 -6.80 -8.09 -36.87
N PHE A 580 -7.54 -8.76 -35.97
CA PHE A 580 -8.47 -9.85 -36.28
C PHE A 580 -9.94 -9.41 -36.30
N ALA A 581 -10.19 -8.09 -36.34
CA ALA A 581 -11.52 -7.48 -36.31
C ALA A 581 -12.33 -7.78 -35.03
N ALA A 582 -11.70 -8.27 -33.97
CA ALA A 582 -12.34 -8.38 -32.66
C ALA A 582 -12.20 -7.05 -31.90
N SER A 583 -13.25 -6.65 -31.16
CA SER A 583 -13.34 -5.33 -30.57
C SER A 583 -13.56 -5.34 -29.06
N TYR A 584 -12.95 -4.37 -28.39
CA TYR A 584 -13.36 -3.89 -27.08
C TYR A 584 -14.32 -2.71 -27.24
N TYR A 585 -15.34 -2.63 -26.39
CA TYR A 585 -16.29 -1.50 -26.35
C TYR A 585 -16.28 -0.84 -25.00
N TYR A 586 -16.44 0.49 -24.98
CA TYR A 586 -16.40 1.30 -23.76
C TYR A 586 -17.54 2.31 -23.72
N GLN A 587 -18.08 2.56 -22.53
CA GLN A 587 -19.07 3.60 -22.26
C GLN A 587 -18.58 4.48 -21.11
N TYR A 588 -18.82 5.79 -21.21
CA TYR A 588 -18.28 6.78 -20.28
C TYR A 588 -19.35 7.69 -19.71
N THR A 589 -18.98 8.35 -18.62
CA THR A 589 -19.60 9.57 -18.12
C THR A 589 -18.50 10.45 -17.54
N HIS A 590 -18.23 11.63 -18.13
CA HIS A 590 -17.14 12.54 -17.70
C HIS A 590 -15.76 11.86 -17.65
N HIS A 591 -15.39 11.14 -18.71
CA HIS A 591 -14.17 10.32 -18.81
C HIS A 591 -14.07 9.17 -17.79
N LEU A 592 -15.11 8.92 -16.97
CA LEU A 592 -15.20 7.75 -16.09
C LEU A 592 -15.90 6.61 -16.85
N ILE A 593 -15.20 5.48 -17.03
CA ILE A 593 -15.80 4.30 -17.66
C ILE A 593 -16.92 3.75 -16.78
N THR A 594 -18.12 3.63 -17.34
CA THR A 594 -19.29 3.00 -16.70
C THR A 594 -19.50 1.56 -17.17
N ARG A 595 -18.94 1.22 -18.34
CA ARG A 595 -18.94 -0.14 -18.87
C ARG A 595 -17.78 -0.36 -19.84
N TYR A 596 -17.17 -1.55 -19.79
CA TYR A 596 -16.24 -2.03 -20.81
C TYR A 596 -16.47 -3.51 -21.14
N THR A 597 -16.00 -4.01 -22.27
CA THR A 597 -16.09 -5.44 -22.64
C THR A 597 -14.73 -6.09 -22.77
N ASP A 598 -14.68 -7.42 -22.66
CA ASP A 598 -13.60 -8.22 -23.26
C ASP A 598 -13.84 -8.45 -24.76
N LEU A 599 -12.92 -9.17 -25.44
CA LEU A 599 -13.04 -9.50 -26.88
C LEU A 599 -14.17 -10.50 -27.19
N THR A 600 -14.79 -11.13 -26.18
CA THR A 600 -15.98 -11.97 -26.34
C THR A 600 -17.27 -11.18 -26.19
N HIS A 601 -17.15 -9.86 -25.99
CA HIS A 601 -18.22 -8.90 -25.72
C HIS A 601 -18.90 -9.07 -24.36
N ARG A 602 -18.34 -9.89 -23.46
CA ARG A 602 -18.78 -9.95 -22.08
C ARG A 602 -18.42 -8.64 -21.39
N GLY A 603 -19.41 -7.97 -20.84
CA GLY A 603 -19.22 -6.66 -20.19
C GLY A 603 -18.89 -6.73 -18.71
N MET A 604 -18.09 -5.76 -18.28
CA MET A 604 -17.93 -5.31 -16.91
C MET A 604 -18.59 -3.93 -16.76
N ASN A 605 -19.33 -3.75 -15.69
CA ASN A 605 -20.07 -2.52 -15.40
C ASN A 605 -19.52 -1.89 -14.11
N LEU A 606 -19.52 -0.57 -14.05
CA LEU A 606 -18.95 0.22 -12.95
C LEU A 606 -19.95 1.29 -12.49
N LYS A 607 -19.94 1.56 -11.19
CA LYS A 607 -20.70 2.66 -10.58
C LYS A 607 -19.78 3.57 -9.80
N TRP A 608 -20.02 4.87 -9.90
CA TRP A 608 -19.19 5.92 -9.31
C TRP A 608 -19.95 6.67 -8.20
N ASP A 609 -19.21 7.19 -7.21
CA ASP A 609 -19.75 8.09 -6.18
C ASP A 609 -19.89 9.55 -6.63
N GLY A 610 -19.45 9.87 -7.84
CA GLY A 610 -19.42 11.21 -8.40
C GLY A 610 -19.05 11.25 -9.88
N ILE A 611 -18.72 12.45 -10.37
CA ILE A 611 -18.36 12.73 -11.77
C ILE A 611 -16.98 13.40 -11.94
N LEU A 612 -16.29 13.65 -10.82
CA LEU A 612 -14.96 14.25 -10.83
C LEU A 612 -13.91 13.19 -11.18
N PRO A 613 -12.73 13.56 -11.71
CA PRO A 613 -11.63 12.62 -11.91
C PRO A 613 -11.16 11.94 -10.61
N THR A 614 -11.44 12.54 -9.45
CA THR A 614 -11.13 11.96 -8.14
C THR A 614 -12.27 11.12 -7.54
N SER A 615 -13.33 10.85 -8.30
CA SER A 615 -14.47 10.02 -7.85
C SER A 615 -14.04 8.57 -7.71
N LYS A 616 -14.67 7.86 -6.78
CA LYS A 616 -14.39 6.46 -6.48
C LYS A 616 -15.34 5.55 -7.24
N ALA A 617 -14.81 4.49 -7.83
CA ALA A 617 -15.62 3.35 -8.23
C ALA A 617 -16.08 2.63 -6.96
N ILE A 618 -17.39 2.52 -6.77
CA ILE A 618 -18.01 1.96 -5.56
C ILE A 618 -18.65 0.60 -5.79
N GLU A 619 -18.94 0.24 -7.03
CA GLU A 619 -19.47 -1.08 -7.40
C GLU A 619 -18.90 -1.50 -8.76
N GLU A 620 -18.59 -2.79 -8.91
CA GLU A 620 -18.28 -3.43 -10.19
C GLU A 620 -19.09 -4.73 -10.33
N TRP A 621 -19.49 -5.11 -11.55
CA TRP A 621 -20.11 -6.41 -11.84
C TRP A 621 -20.05 -6.79 -13.32
N ALA A 622 -19.81 -8.07 -13.61
CA ALA A 622 -19.96 -8.59 -14.97
C ALA A 622 -21.44 -8.71 -15.36
N ASP A 623 -21.75 -8.83 -16.65
CA ASP A 623 -23.14 -8.94 -17.15
C ASP A 623 -23.95 -10.09 -16.55
N ASN A 624 -23.28 -11.17 -16.18
CA ASN A 624 -23.89 -12.32 -15.49
C ASN A 624 -23.81 -12.21 -13.96
N ALA A 625 -23.56 -11.01 -13.42
CA ALA A 625 -23.35 -10.69 -12.01
C ALA A 625 -22.16 -11.39 -11.33
N SER A 626 -21.36 -12.18 -12.05
CA SER A 626 -20.10 -12.68 -11.49
C SER A 626 -19.14 -11.52 -11.23
N ARG A 627 -18.22 -11.72 -10.27
CA ARG A 627 -17.30 -10.67 -9.78
C ARG A 627 -17.99 -9.45 -9.18
N ALA A 628 -19.30 -9.50 -8.91
CA ALA A 628 -19.99 -8.38 -8.30
C ALA A 628 -19.39 -8.04 -6.93
N SER A 629 -18.96 -6.79 -6.78
CA SER A 629 -18.33 -6.27 -5.56
C SER A 629 -18.85 -4.87 -5.28
N LYS A 630 -19.10 -4.57 -3.99
CA LYS A 630 -19.43 -3.21 -3.51
C LYS A 630 -18.44 -2.76 -2.46
N LEU A 631 -17.94 -1.53 -2.58
CA LEU A 631 -16.90 -0.97 -1.73
C LEU A 631 -17.46 0.19 -0.88
N GLU A 632 -17.08 0.21 0.41
CA GLU A 632 -17.46 1.27 1.36
C GLU A 632 -16.23 1.72 2.17
N TRP A 633 -15.89 3.01 2.07
CA TRP A 633 -14.76 3.61 2.80
C TRP A 633 -15.20 4.11 4.18
N ASP A 634 -14.40 3.84 5.20
CA ASP A 634 -14.58 4.41 6.52
C ASP A 634 -14.23 5.91 6.53
N LYS A 635 -15.03 6.71 7.24
CA LYS A 635 -14.88 8.18 7.28
C LYS A 635 -13.77 8.66 8.22
N ASN A 636 -13.32 7.80 9.13
CA ASN A 636 -12.40 8.14 10.20
C ASN A 636 -11.06 7.44 10.07
N ILE A 637 -11.02 6.22 9.56
CA ILE A 637 -9.78 5.46 9.39
C ILE A 637 -9.60 5.03 7.94
N ARG A 638 -8.36 4.70 7.55
CA ARG A 638 -8.04 4.14 6.24
C ARG A 638 -8.44 2.67 6.19
N LYS A 639 -9.74 2.45 5.99
CA LYS A 639 -10.36 1.13 5.88
C LYS A 639 -11.38 1.13 4.75
N THR A 640 -11.36 0.08 3.94
CA THR A 640 -12.38 -0.21 2.93
C THR A 640 -13.04 -1.54 3.23
N THR A 641 -14.37 -1.53 3.28
CA THR A 641 -15.19 -2.73 3.38
C THR A 641 -15.64 -3.15 1.99
N VAL A 642 -15.34 -4.37 1.59
CA VAL A 642 -15.75 -4.98 0.32
C VAL A 642 -16.84 -6.00 0.61
N LEU A 643 -17.97 -5.88 -0.09
CA LEU A 643 -19.09 -6.82 -0.05
C LEU A 643 -19.11 -7.60 -1.37
N ASP A 644 -19.08 -8.92 -1.30
CA ASP A 644 -19.26 -9.78 -2.47
C ASP A 644 -20.75 -9.94 -2.85
N VAL A 645 -21.02 -10.67 -3.93
CA VAL A 645 -22.38 -10.96 -4.43
C VAL A 645 -23.28 -11.68 -3.42
N GLU A 646 -22.69 -12.41 -2.47
CA GLU A 646 -23.40 -13.12 -1.41
C GLU A 646 -23.61 -12.24 -0.16
N GLY A 647 -23.06 -11.03 -0.16
CA GLY A 647 -23.08 -10.09 0.96
C GLY A 647 -22.06 -10.40 2.05
N ASN A 648 -21.08 -11.28 1.80
CA ASN A 648 -19.97 -11.50 2.70
C ASN A 648 -19.03 -10.28 2.68
N SER A 649 -18.47 -9.94 3.83
CA SER A 649 -17.68 -8.72 4.01
C SER A 649 -16.21 -9.02 4.26
N THR A 650 -15.34 -8.42 3.47
CA THR A 650 -13.88 -8.37 3.70
C THR A 650 -13.46 -6.94 3.99
N GLU A 651 -12.73 -6.71 5.07
CA GLU A 651 -12.19 -5.39 5.42
C GLU A 651 -10.71 -5.29 5.07
N HIS A 652 -10.32 -4.25 4.34
CA HIS A 652 -8.93 -3.93 4.00
C HIS A 652 -8.49 -2.66 4.71
N TYR A 653 -7.36 -2.72 5.43
CA TYR A 653 -6.76 -1.58 6.11
C TYR A 653 -5.40 -1.28 5.48
N TYR A 654 -5.15 0.00 5.22
CA TYR A 654 -3.99 0.44 4.45
C TYR A 654 -3.37 1.73 5.00
N ASP A 655 -2.10 1.96 4.67
CA ASP A 655 -1.39 3.20 5.02
C ASP A 655 -1.81 4.38 4.11
N ILE A 656 -1.21 5.55 4.31
CA ILE A 656 -1.56 6.76 3.56
C ILE A 656 -1.23 6.66 2.06
N ASP A 657 -0.28 5.80 1.70
CA ASP A 657 0.16 5.57 0.33
C ASP A 657 -0.60 4.41 -0.34
N GLY A 658 -1.54 3.79 0.39
CA GLY A 658 -2.44 2.76 -0.10
C GLY A 658 -1.92 1.32 0.06
N TYR A 659 -0.84 1.08 0.80
CA TYR A 659 -0.33 -0.26 1.05
C TYR A 659 -1.16 -0.97 2.13
N THR A 660 -1.75 -2.11 1.79
CA THR A 660 -2.53 -2.94 2.71
C THR A 660 -1.61 -3.55 3.77
N TYR A 661 -1.96 -3.36 5.04
CA TYR A 661 -1.25 -3.95 6.19
C TYR A 661 -2.10 -4.94 6.99
N ARG A 662 -3.43 -4.93 6.81
CA ARG A 662 -4.33 -5.87 7.46
C ARG A 662 -5.54 -6.18 6.58
N ILE A 663 -5.91 -7.45 6.53
CA ILE A 663 -7.15 -7.93 5.91
C ILE A 663 -7.95 -8.70 6.94
N VAL A 664 -9.26 -8.45 7.03
CA VAL A 664 -10.19 -9.21 7.88
C VAL A 664 -11.24 -9.85 6.98
N TYR A 665 -11.29 -11.17 6.96
CA TYR A 665 -12.17 -11.97 6.12
C TYR A 665 -13.55 -12.18 6.77
N PRO A 666 -14.58 -12.62 6.01
CA PRO A 666 -15.95 -12.79 6.52
C PRO A 666 -16.07 -13.73 7.73
N ASP A 667 -15.16 -14.68 7.85
CA ASP A 667 -15.07 -15.68 8.92
C ASP A 667 -14.18 -15.24 10.10
N ASN A 668 -13.79 -13.96 10.11
CA ASN A 668 -12.92 -13.29 11.09
C ASN A 668 -11.48 -13.82 11.10
N PHE A 669 -11.04 -14.55 10.06
CA PHE A 669 -9.61 -14.72 9.83
C PHE A 669 -8.98 -13.38 9.47
N GLU A 670 -7.74 -13.20 9.93
CA GLU A 670 -6.98 -12.00 9.65
C GLU A 670 -5.65 -12.35 9.01
N GLU A 671 -5.17 -11.44 8.18
CA GLU A 671 -3.86 -11.50 7.55
C GLU A 671 -3.17 -10.16 7.73
N TRP A 672 -1.88 -10.18 8.04
CA TRP A 672 -1.12 -8.98 8.39
C TRP A 672 0.18 -8.87 7.60
N PHE A 673 0.48 -7.65 7.15
CA PHE A 673 1.70 -7.31 6.43
C PHE A 673 2.40 -6.17 7.15
N PHE A 674 3.63 -6.42 7.56
CA PHE A 674 4.53 -5.40 8.10
C PHE A 674 5.55 -5.07 7.05
N ARG A 675 5.85 -3.79 6.88
CA ARG A 675 6.75 -3.30 5.85
C ARG A 675 7.85 -2.43 6.42
N ASP A 676 8.96 -2.33 5.71
CA ASP A 676 9.95 -1.28 5.92
C ASP A 676 9.53 0.04 5.23
N ASP A 677 10.38 1.07 5.31
CA ASP A 677 10.11 2.38 4.69
C ASP A 677 10.15 2.32 3.15
N ALA A 678 10.85 1.34 2.57
CA ALA A 678 10.85 1.03 1.14
C ALA A 678 9.64 0.19 0.70
N LYS A 679 8.68 -0.01 1.62
CA LYS A 679 7.45 -0.78 1.45
C LYS A 679 7.68 -2.27 1.14
N ASN A 680 8.86 -2.83 1.42
CA ASN A 680 9.10 -4.27 1.34
C ASN A 680 8.46 -4.99 2.53
N ILE A 681 7.90 -6.19 2.36
CA ILE A 681 7.26 -6.93 3.47
C ILE A 681 8.34 -7.54 4.36
N THR A 682 8.50 -7.07 5.59
CA THR A 682 9.47 -7.62 6.56
C THR A 682 8.89 -8.77 7.38
N LEU A 683 7.56 -8.80 7.57
CA LEU A 683 6.85 -9.88 8.25
C LEU A 683 5.45 -10.03 7.64
N HIS A 684 5.10 -11.27 7.30
CA HIS A 684 3.76 -11.67 6.90
C HIS A 684 3.21 -12.65 7.93
N ILE A 685 2.03 -12.34 8.47
CA ILE A 685 1.25 -13.26 9.30
C ILE A 685 0.07 -13.73 8.44
N ALA A 686 0.10 -14.98 7.99
CA ALA A 686 -0.95 -15.55 7.18
C ALA A 686 -2.22 -15.84 8.00
N LYS A 687 -3.32 -16.17 7.32
CA LYS A 687 -4.62 -16.47 7.95
C LYS A 687 -4.54 -17.56 9.02
N ASP A 688 -3.76 -18.61 8.76
CA ASP A 688 -3.58 -19.73 9.70
C ASP A 688 -2.63 -19.40 10.87
N GLY A 689 -2.12 -18.17 10.93
CA GLY A 689 -1.17 -17.70 11.95
C GLY A 689 0.30 -18.04 11.65
N SER A 690 0.59 -18.72 10.54
CA SER A 690 1.99 -18.92 10.14
C SER A 690 2.66 -17.58 9.84
N LYS A 691 3.94 -17.47 10.22
CA LYS A 691 4.77 -16.29 9.99
C LYS A 691 5.79 -16.56 8.92
N THR A 692 6.02 -15.58 8.06
CA THR A 692 7.22 -15.54 7.22
C THR A 692 7.88 -14.17 7.38
N SER A 693 9.16 -14.13 7.75
CA SER A 693 9.92 -12.89 7.82
C SER A 693 10.95 -12.80 6.71
N TYR A 694 11.22 -11.57 6.28
CA TYR A 694 12.14 -11.28 5.19
C TYR A 694 13.13 -10.20 5.62
N THR A 695 14.33 -10.25 5.05
CA THR A 695 15.29 -9.14 5.08
C THR A 695 15.68 -8.76 3.67
N TYR A 696 16.10 -7.52 3.48
CA TYR A 696 16.36 -6.94 2.17
C TYR A 696 17.69 -6.20 2.16
N ASP A 697 18.30 -6.10 0.98
CA ASP A 697 19.35 -5.12 0.74
C ASP A 697 18.76 -3.73 0.44
N GLU A 698 19.63 -2.74 0.22
CA GLU A 698 19.21 -1.35 -0.06
C GLU A 698 18.46 -1.18 -1.40
N ARG A 699 18.51 -2.19 -2.27
CA ARG A 699 17.84 -2.22 -3.59
C ARG A 699 16.56 -3.05 -3.58
N GLY A 700 16.16 -3.55 -2.40
CA GLY A 700 14.94 -4.34 -2.23
C GLY A 700 15.06 -5.79 -2.67
N ASN A 701 16.27 -6.32 -2.88
CA ASN A 701 16.46 -7.75 -3.12
C ASN A 701 16.35 -8.51 -1.79
N VAL A 702 15.65 -9.66 -1.78
CA VAL A 702 15.44 -10.46 -0.57
C VAL A 702 16.73 -11.14 -0.16
N LEU A 703 17.32 -10.80 0.99
CA LEU A 703 18.55 -11.46 1.50
C LEU A 703 18.25 -12.73 2.28
N THR A 704 17.14 -12.77 3.02
CA THR A 704 16.73 -13.96 3.79
C THR A 704 15.23 -14.13 3.79
N THR A 705 14.77 -15.38 3.77
CA THR A 705 13.38 -15.75 4.06
C THR A 705 13.36 -16.73 5.22
N THR A 706 12.68 -16.41 6.33
CA THR A 706 12.56 -17.28 7.50
C THR A 706 11.10 -17.67 7.73
N GLN A 707 10.82 -18.97 7.72
CA GLN A 707 9.49 -19.54 7.93
C GLN A 707 9.15 -19.65 9.43
N ASP A 708 7.90 -19.98 9.74
CA ASP A 708 7.37 -20.03 11.11
C ASP A 708 8.09 -21.08 12.00
N ASP A 709 8.61 -22.14 11.40
CA ASP A 709 9.41 -23.16 12.06
C ASP A 709 10.89 -22.78 12.22
N GLY A 710 11.30 -21.58 11.77
CA GLY A 710 12.67 -21.10 11.83
C GLY A 710 13.58 -21.60 10.71
N ALA A 711 13.06 -22.34 9.73
CA ALA A 711 13.79 -22.66 8.51
C ALA A 711 14.10 -21.38 7.72
N THR A 712 15.37 -21.17 7.40
CA THR A 712 15.85 -19.94 6.74
C THR A 712 16.55 -20.26 5.42
N SER A 713 16.13 -19.59 4.36
CA SER A 713 16.86 -19.50 3.08
C SER A 713 17.63 -18.18 3.00
N TYR A 714 18.79 -18.20 2.33
CA TYR A 714 19.67 -17.05 2.13
C TYR A 714 19.90 -16.83 0.63
N PHE A 715 20.02 -15.58 0.21
CA PHE A 715 20.20 -15.21 -1.19
C PHE A 715 21.33 -14.17 -1.32
N GLU A 716 22.10 -14.29 -2.38
CA GLU A 716 23.23 -13.43 -2.70
C GLU A 716 23.04 -12.82 -4.10
N TYR A 717 23.25 -11.51 -4.21
CA TYR A 717 23.06 -10.76 -5.45
C TYR A 717 24.34 -10.01 -5.80
N ASP A 718 24.57 -9.79 -7.09
CA ASP A 718 25.63 -8.89 -7.56
C ASP A 718 25.18 -7.42 -7.63
N GLU A 719 26.10 -6.55 -8.05
CA GLU A 719 25.86 -5.11 -8.23
C GLU A 719 24.88 -4.78 -9.38
N LYS A 720 24.39 -5.78 -10.12
CA LYS A 720 23.37 -5.65 -11.18
C LYS A 720 22.03 -6.26 -10.76
N ASN A 721 21.83 -6.55 -9.47
CA ASN A 721 20.64 -7.20 -8.89
C ASN A 721 20.39 -8.63 -9.41
N GLN A 722 21.43 -9.32 -9.89
CA GLN A 722 21.30 -10.69 -10.38
C GLN A 722 21.61 -11.68 -9.26
N LEU A 723 20.76 -12.70 -9.08
CA LEU A 723 20.94 -13.74 -8.05
C LEU A 723 22.17 -14.59 -8.38
N THR A 724 23.27 -14.45 -7.65
CA THR A 724 24.51 -15.20 -7.86
C THR A 724 24.64 -16.43 -6.96
N GLY A 725 23.92 -16.45 -5.83
CA GLY A 725 23.96 -17.55 -4.88
C GLY A 725 22.66 -17.71 -4.10
N MET A 726 22.32 -18.94 -3.73
CA MET A 726 21.24 -19.24 -2.80
C MET A 726 21.62 -20.40 -1.89
N VAL A 727 21.26 -20.30 -0.61
CA VAL A 727 21.25 -21.41 0.33
C VAL A 727 19.80 -21.69 0.71
N ASP A 728 19.28 -22.87 0.36
CA ASP A 728 17.92 -23.25 0.76
C ASP A 728 17.84 -23.64 2.24
N ALA A 729 16.61 -23.86 2.72
CA ALA A 729 16.35 -24.26 4.10
C ALA A 729 17.03 -25.59 4.51
N GLU A 730 17.31 -26.48 3.55
CA GLU A 730 17.99 -27.76 3.74
C GLU A 730 19.53 -27.64 3.63
N GLN A 731 20.04 -26.40 3.55
CA GLN A 731 21.46 -26.06 3.37
C GLN A 731 22.05 -26.41 2.00
N GLY A 732 21.21 -26.75 1.03
CA GLY A 732 21.60 -26.91 -0.38
C GLY A 732 22.06 -25.57 -0.95
N ARG A 733 23.19 -25.58 -1.67
CA ARG A 733 23.82 -24.36 -2.22
C ARG A 733 23.72 -24.34 -3.73
N TRP A 734 23.16 -23.27 -4.26
CA TRP A 734 23.07 -23.00 -5.69
C TRP A 734 23.98 -21.83 -6.05
N PHE A 735 24.66 -21.91 -7.20
CA PHE A 735 25.45 -20.81 -7.74
C PHE A 735 25.03 -20.49 -9.17
N LYS A 736 25.04 -19.20 -9.51
CA LYS A 736 24.74 -18.69 -10.84
C LYS A 736 25.80 -17.70 -11.29
N GLN A 737 26.16 -17.76 -12.56
CA GLN A 737 27.09 -16.83 -13.19
C GLN A 737 26.45 -16.21 -14.42
N TYR A 738 26.71 -14.93 -14.62
CA TYR A 738 26.15 -14.14 -15.70
C TYR A 738 27.25 -13.55 -16.59
N ASP A 739 26.95 -13.32 -17.86
CA ASP A 739 27.81 -12.54 -18.75
C ASP A 739 27.67 -11.02 -18.52
N GLY A 740 28.42 -10.22 -19.28
CA GLY A 740 28.37 -8.76 -19.19
C GLY A 740 26.99 -8.15 -19.49
N SER A 741 26.19 -8.81 -20.32
CA SER A 741 24.82 -8.41 -20.68
C SER A 741 23.76 -8.93 -19.69
N GLY A 742 24.17 -9.74 -18.72
CA GLY A 742 23.31 -10.31 -17.70
C GLY A 742 22.61 -11.61 -18.08
N ASN A 743 23.05 -12.30 -19.14
CA ASN A 743 22.53 -13.63 -19.49
C ASN A 743 23.17 -14.71 -18.60
N LEU A 744 22.40 -15.71 -18.15
CA LEU A 744 22.85 -16.78 -17.24
C LEU A 744 23.75 -17.76 -17.99
N ILE A 745 25.06 -17.70 -17.83
CA ILE A 745 26.01 -18.59 -18.53
C ILE A 745 26.31 -19.89 -17.81
N LYS A 746 26.07 -19.96 -16.50
CA LYS A 746 26.35 -21.16 -15.68
C LYS A 746 25.45 -21.23 -14.46
N GLU A 747 24.94 -22.42 -14.17
CA GLU A 747 24.23 -22.78 -12.94
C GLU A 747 24.88 -24.02 -12.32
N ILE A 748 25.07 -24.02 -11.00
CA ILE A 748 25.63 -25.14 -10.24
C ILE A 748 24.64 -25.53 -9.14
N ASP A 749 24.19 -26.78 -9.14
CA ASP A 749 23.28 -27.31 -8.13
C ASP A 749 24.00 -27.71 -6.80
N PRO A 750 23.27 -28.05 -5.73
CA PRO A 750 23.86 -28.47 -4.46
C PRO A 750 24.72 -29.74 -4.53
N LEU A 751 24.54 -30.56 -5.56
CA LEU A 751 25.33 -31.77 -5.84
C LEU A 751 26.57 -31.48 -6.70
N LYS A 752 26.82 -30.20 -7.02
CA LYS A 752 27.90 -29.70 -7.89
C LYS A 752 27.74 -30.10 -9.36
N HIS A 753 26.53 -30.41 -9.79
CA HIS A 753 26.22 -30.58 -11.20
C HIS A 753 26.15 -29.20 -11.87
N GLU A 754 26.86 -29.05 -12.98
CA GLU A 754 26.95 -27.80 -13.72
C GLU A 754 26.07 -27.84 -14.97
N THR A 755 25.29 -26.79 -15.20
CA THR A 755 24.61 -26.55 -16.48
C THR A 755 25.14 -25.24 -17.07
N ALA A 756 25.57 -25.27 -18.33
CA ALA A 756 26.13 -24.11 -19.02
C ALA A 756 25.26 -23.68 -20.20
N TYR A 757 25.24 -22.38 -20.46
CA TYR A 757 24.42 -21.77 -21.52
C TYR A 757 25.28 -20.86 -22.41
N VAL A 758 24.97 -20.86 -23.70
CA VAL A 758 25.58 -19.97 -24.69
C VAL A 758 24.47 -19.18 -25.37
N TYR A 759 24.72 -17.90 -25.63
CA TYR A 759 23.75 -16.96 -26.19
C TYR A 759 24.25 -16.37 -27.52
N ASN A 760 23.32 -15.98 -28.39
CA ASN A 760 23.63 -15.10 -29.53
C ASN A 760 23.58 -13.61 -29.11
N ALA A 761 23.88 -12.69 -30.04
CA ALA A 761 23.87 -11.24 -29.78
C ALA A 761 22.51 -10.68 -29.34
N MET A 762 21.42 -11.39 -29.64
CA MET A 762 20.04 -11.03 -29.30
C MET A 762 19.63 -11.52 -27.91
N GLY A 763 20.52 -12.22 -27.19
CA GLY A 763 20.22 -12.82 -25.89
C GLY A 763 19.41 -14.12 -25.98
N LEU A 764 19.34 -14.77 -27.14
CA LEU A 764 18.67 -16.06 -27.32
C LEU A 764 19.66 -17.21 -27.10
N VAL A 765 19.24 -18.24 -26.35
CA VAL A 765 20.08 -19.39 -25.98
C VAL A 765 20.37 -20.24 -27.22
N THR A 766 21.63 -20.39 -27.63
CA THR A 766 22.05 -21.22 -28.77
C THR A 766 22.59 -22.59 -28.35
N SER A 767 23.03 -22.76 -27.10
CA SER A 767 23.45 -24.05 -26.56
C SER A 767 23.16 -24.19 -25.08
N ILE A 768 22.77 -25.40 -24.66
CA ILE A 768 22.62 -25.79 -23.26
C ILE A 768 23.42 -27.07 -23.05
N THR A 769 24.40 -27.05 -22.16
CA THR A 769 25.20 -28.23 -21.81
C THR A 769 24.85 -28.66 -20.38
N ASP A 770 24.31 -29.87 -20.23
CA ASP A 770 23.99 -30.43 -18.92
C ASP A 770 25.22 -30.99 -18.19
N ALA A 771 25.04 -31.37 -16.93
CA ALA A 771 26.11 -31.86 -16.09
C ALA A 771 26.72 -33.21 -16.51
N LYS A 772 26.08 -33.94 -17.42
CA LYS A 772 26.61 -35.18 -18.02
C LYS A 772 27.40 -34.88 -19.30
N GLY A 773 27.51 -33.61 -19.70
CA GLY A 773 28.12 -33.18 -20.96
C GLY A 773 27.17 -33.29 -22.16
N GLY A 774 25.90 -33.63 -21.94
CA GLY A 774 24.90 -33.64 -23.00
C GLY A 774 24.61 -32.22 -23.47
N SER A 775 24.80 -31.94 -24.76
CA SER A 775 24.57 -30.61 -25.33
C SER A 775 23.30 -30.58 -26.18
N LYS A 776 22.49 -29.55 -25.98
CA LYS A 776 21.35 -29.18 -26.82
C LYS A 776 21.75 -27.96 -27.64
N SER A 777 21.36 -27.89 -28.91
CA SER A 777 21.62 -26.72 -29.76
C SER A 777 20.33 -26.13 -30.31
N LEU A 778 20.24 -24.80 -30.32
CA LEU A 778 19.08 -24.06 -30.79
C LEU A 778 19.52 -23.06 -31.88
N LYS A 779 18.68 -22.89 -32.90
CA LYS A 779 18.90 -21.91 -33.98
C LYS A 779 17.65 -21.08 -34.18
N TYR A 780 17.86 -19.82 -34.52
CA TYR A 780 16.79 -18.83 -34.69
C TYR A 780 16.92 -18.14 -36.05
N ASP A 781 15.80 -17.62 -36.56
CA ASP A 781 15.80 -16.66 -37.66
C ASP A 781 16.09 -15.22 -37.17
N ASP A 782 16.14 -14.27 -38.11
CA ASP A 782 16.40 -12.85 -37.82
C ASP A 782 15.25 -12.17 -37.04
N GLN A 783 14.09 -12.82 -36.98
CA GLN A 783 12.93 -12.44 -36.17
C GLN A 783 12.86 -13.21 -34.83
N GLY A 784 13.92 -13.97 -34.51
CA GLY A 784 14.12 -14.71 -33.26
C GLY A 784 13.16 -15.85 -33.06
N ASN A 785 12.48 -16.30 -34.10
CA ASN A 785 11.68 -17.52 -34.07
C ASN A 785 12.62 -18.74 -34.08
N LEU A 786 12.31 -19.76 -33.29
CA LEU A 786 13.15 -20.97 -33.17
C LEU A 786 13.00 -21.85 -34.42
N ILE A 787 14.00 -21.90 -35.29
CA ILE A 787 13.94 -22.69 -36.53
C ILE A 787 14.48 -24.12 -36.39
N SER A 788 15.31 -24.38 -35.37
CA SER A 788 15.85 -25.73 -35.10
C SER A 788 16.21 -25.92 -33.62
N TYR A 789 15.92 -27.11 -33.12
CA TYR A 789 16.32 -27.61 -31.80
C TYR A 789 16.90 -29.01 -31.98
N THR A 790 18.13 -29.22 -31.55
CA THR A 790 18.78 -30.54 -31.52
C THR A 790 18.98 -30.97 -30.08
N ASP A 791 18.48 -32.16 -29.72
CA ASP A 791 18.67 -32.73 -28.40
C ASP A 791 20.07 -33.35 -28.20
N CYS A 792 20.37 -33.79 -26.98
CA CYS A 792 21.66 -34.40 -26.65
C CYS A 792 21.93 -35.75 -27.34
N SER A 793 20.93 -36.35 -27.98
CA SER A 793 21.08 -37.55 -28.81
C SER A 793 21.30 -37.23 -30.29
N GLY A 794 21.38 -35.95 -30.66
CA GLY A 794 21.56 -35.49 -32.03
C GLY A 794 20.27 -35.47 -32.85
N LYS A 795 19.10 -35.63 -32.21
CA LYS A 795 17.82 -35.61 -32.91
C LYS A 795 17.32 -34.17 -33.04
N GLU A 796 16.95 -33.80 -34.26
CA GLU A 796 16.58 -32.44 -34.62
C GLU A 796 15.06 -32.29 -34.79
N THR A 797 14.50 -31.21 -34.24
CA THR A 797 13.14 -30.74 -34.55
C THR A 797 13.27 -29.37 -35.23
N LYS A 798 12.49 -29.13 -36.28
CA LYS A 798 12.52 -27.89 -37.07
C LYS A 798 11.16 -27.23 -37.09
N TRP A 799 11.16 -25.91 -37.16
CA TRP A 799 9.95 -25.11 -37.33
C TRP A 799 10.08 -24.19 -38.53
N GLN A 800 8.95 -23.90 -39.15
CA GLN A 800 8.80 -22.86 -40.17
C GLN A 800 7.68 -21.93 -39.75
N TYR A 801 7.85 -20.63 -40.03
CA TYR A 801 6.93 -19.58 -39.63
C TYR A 801 6.43 -18.79 -40.84
N ASP A 802 5.24 -18.22 -40.74
CA ASP A 802 4.77 -17.20 -41.70
C ASP A 802 5.30 -15.81 -41.36
N GLU A 803 4.97 -14.81 -42.20
CA GLU A 803 5.39 -13.41 -41.98
C GLU A 803 4.82 -12.80 -40.68
N ARG A 804 3.85 -13.44 -40.03
CA ARG A 804 3.27 -13.01 -38.73
C ARG A 804 3.92 -13.75 -37.55
N GLY A 805 4.94 -14.57 -37.77
CA GLY A 805 5.60 -15.36 -36.73
C GLY A 805 4.76 -16.55 -36.23
N ARG A 806 3.73 -16.97 -36.98
CA ARG A 806 2.91 -18.14 -36.64
C ARG A 806 3.52 -19.40 -37.26
N VAL A 807 3.49 -20.52 -36.54
CA VAL A 807 4.08 -21.78 -36.98
C VAL A 807 3.30 -22.37 -38.14
N ILE A 808 3.87 -22.43 -39.35
CA ILE A 808 3.25 -23.07 -40.51
C ILE A 808 3.70 -24.52 -40.71
N SER A 809 4.83 -24.92 -40.13
CA SER A 809 5.26 -26.32 -40.15
C SER A 809 6.13 -26.68 -38.96
N ILE A 810 5.98 -27.93 -38.50
CA ILE A 810 6.87 -28.58 -37.53
C ILE A 810 7.32 -29.92 -38.12
N GLU A 811 8.62 -30.14 -38.19
CA GLU A 811 9.23 -31.44 -38.49
C GLU A 811 9.85 -31.99 -37.21
N ASN A 812 9.34 -33.11 -36.70
CA ASN A 812 9.85 -33.68 -35.45
C ASN A 812 11.14 -34.50 -35.65
N ALA A 813 11.73 -34.95 -34.54
CA ALA A 813 12.91 -35.81 -34.48
C ALA A 813 12.86 -37.13 -35.28
N LEU A 814 11.67 -37.55 -35.74
CA LEU A 814 11.47 -38.73 -36.58
C LEU A 814 11.24 -38.37 -38.06
N ASN A 815 11.50 -37.11 -38.44
CA ASN A 815 11.20 -36.52 -39.74
C ASN A 815 9.71 -36.54 -40.11
N GLN A 816 8.81 -36.59 -39.11
CA GLN A 816 7.38 -36.47 -39.35
C GLN A 816 7.00 -35.00 -39.40
N LYS A 817 6.30 -34.60 -40.46
CA LYS A 817 5.91 -33.21 -40.70
C LYS A 817 4.44 -32.98 -40.37
N VAL A 818 4.16 -31.93 -39.62
CA VAL A 818 2.83 -31.34 -39.44
C VAL A 818 2.84 -29.96 -40.08
N GLU A 819 1.79 -29.63 -40.82
CA GLU A 819 1.59 -28.32 -41.44
C GLU A 819 0.33 -27.67 -40.87
N TYR A 820 0.42 -26.36 -40.63
CA TYR A 820 -0.67 -25.57 -40.09
C TYR A 820 -1.12 -24.56 -41.13
N PHE A 821 -2.44 -24.44 -41.27
CA PHE A 821 -3.07 -23.50 -42.17
C PHE A 821 -3.91 -22.54 -41.35
N TYR A 822 -3.49 -21.28 -41.33
CA TYR A 822 -4.22 -20.21 -40.67
C TYR A 822 -5.10 -19.49 -41.68
N THR A 823 -6.23 -19.03 -41.20
CA THR A 823 -7.16 -18.20 -41.95
C THR A 823 -7.56 -17.03 -41.08
N GLU A 824 -8.07 -15.97 -41.70
CA GLU A 824 -8.74 -14.92 -40.95
C GLU A 824 -9.99 -15.45 -40.24
N LEU A 825 -10.36 -14.77 -39.16
CA LEU A 825 -11.61 -15.03 -38.42
C LEU A 825 -12.78 -14.78 -39.37
N THR A 826 -13.60 -15.82 -39.58
CA THR A 826 -14.79 -15.75 -40.42
C THR A 826 -16.01 -16.15 -39.60
N LEU A 827 -17.14 -15.48 -39.79
CA LEU A 827 -18.43 -15.90 -39.23
C LEU A 827 -18.99 -17.17 -39.90
N GLU A 828 -18.36 -17.64 -40.97
CA GLU A 828 -18.72 -18.87 -41.68
C GLU A 828 -18.36 -20.11 -40.87
N ASN A 829 -19.35 -20.98 -40.64
CA ASN A 829 -19.13 -22.31 -40.07
C ASN A 829 -18.21 -23.12 -40.98
N ARG A 830 -17.18 -23.74 -40.41
CA ARG A 830 -16.21 -24.53 -41.15
C ARG A 830 -16.40 -26.02 -40.92
N GLU A 831 -16.17 -26.77 -41.98
CA GLU A 831 -15.97 -28.21 -41.92
C GLU A 831 -14.45 -28.49 -41.86
N PRO A 832 -13.98 -29.42 -41.01
CA PRO A 832 -12.60 -29.85 -41.00
C PRO A 832 -12.16 -30.29 -42.41
N ILE A 833 -10.96 -29.88 -42.83
CA ILE A 833 -10.37 -30.31 -44.11
C ILE A 833 -10.25 -31.85 -44.16
N ILE A 834 -10.14 -32.49 -42.98
CA ILE A 834 -10.14 -33.95 -42.80
C ILE A 834 -11.13 -34.32 -41.69
N LYS A 835 -12.06 -35.23 -42.01
CA LYS A 835 -13.08 -35.74 -41.09
C LYS A 835 -12.42 -36.36 -39.84
N GLY A 836 -12.70 -35.82 -38.66
CA GLY A 836 -12.22 -36.36 -37.38
C GLY A 836 -11.07 -35.59 -36.71
N LEU A 837 -10.64 -34.45 -37.27
CA LEU A 837 -9.77 -33.52 -36.56
C LEU A 837 -10.61 -32.44 -35.84
N PRO A 838 -10.25 -32.06 -34.60
CA PRO A 838 -10.87 -30.91 -33.95
C PRO A 838 -10.52 -29.62 -34.69
N LEU A 839 -11.51 -28.71 -34.78
CA LEU A 839 -11.33 -27.33 -35.26
C LEU A 839 -10.58 -26.50 -34.21
#